data_AF-A0A378L4G1-F1
#
_entry.id   AF-A0A378L4G1-F1
#
_cell.length_a   1.000
_cell.length_b   1.000
_cell.length_c   1.000
_cell.angle_alpha   90.00
_cell.angle_beta   90.00
_cell.angle_gamma   90.00
#
_symmetry.space_group_name_H-M   'P 1'
#
loop_
_entity.id
_entity.type
_entity.pdbx_description
1 polymer ?
#
loop_
_entity_poly.entity_id
_entity_poly.type
_entity_poly.pdbx_seq_one_letter_code
_entity_poly.pdbx_strand_id
1 'polypeptide(L)'
;MPSPYLFNNIDGLNDHSGSQLTGHITHDLKYQLEDGTLVPIIYKENKHHKPEASIKEVAFSEMARLFMLPHSTPMYHLVHDEEQDKITGVACLHIHLSIAQQVKIKNTAFQKINYSSEKKQYVFDNVKVKNSADIPYQFLNQLPHGFFSAIMEQRAQGALTIDMDSLASTFVNKYTLEEDDLHKGNFGIYTIIKNNKPHIVFFNIDHDLMLSDSIMSFIDLRATNWSYGEKSFNISPRDLRNFPDLRDSGNHYWPTQDRFAVKFNDDRVYTNANERNAFISLKNDPEFNHYKWKRFLKCMMVPEQLMKSAMALHLDPSNPRDASEINLITQATHERIIKLRAVLLSIPEFRAYLNSELGKNDLHAIKQEFNQYMAESLINQQSLIPSIQKDIESQSDHYLKLSSSESETLIKEGDNPLHVTIRLGEYRFDESQKAFSDYLHTANSDGQLPIEAAADMAQSYEVGSEKINPGKDPFCVIRHLLAQGAKMTPKVAEVIESKGVDIENYRFHSQYYDRKIENYADLKDVMGEISKDHDLSLKNKKIFAVNVIRQHIHSFSSEEIKQLKKDLNGTKNNPIASEFLFISQLRSSLWIVRAIRGLYGNSSTKMELNSLINDSEYRLKVNPHQLFVQRYSSTITENRPEVVDDNDSKKNNRI
;
A
#
# COMPACT_ATOMS: atom_id res chain seq x y z
N MET A 1 14.96 -12.39 -15.92
CA MET A 1 13.89 -11.38 -15.78
C MET A 1 12.69 -11.87 -16.57
N PRO A 2 11.45 -11.61 -16.15
CA PRO A 2 10.35 -11.66 -17.12
C PRO A 2 10.60 -10.56 -18.15
N SER A 3 10.65 -10.92 -19.42
CA SER A 3 10.90 -9.98 -20.50
C SER A 3 9.70 -9.03 -20.60
N PRO A 4 9.89 -7.70 -20.57
CA PRO A 4 8.81 -6.77 -20.91
C PRO A 4 8.28 -7.10 -22.30
N TYR A 5 7.05 -6.68 -22.58
CA TYR A 5 6.52 -6.81 -23.93
C TYR A 5 7.27 -5.84 -24.83
N LEU A 6 7.79 -6.34 -25.95
CA LEU A 6 8.51 -5.50 -26.90
C LEU A 6 7.52 -4.76 -27.79
N PHE A 7 7.68 -3.45 -27.93
CA PHE A 7 6.80 -2.62 -28.74
C PHE A 7 6.70 -3.13 -30.19
N ASN A 8 7.82 -3.58 -30.77
CA ASN A 8 7.90 -4.12 -32.13
C ASN A 8 7.14 -5.45 -32.33
N ASN A 9 6.73 -6.11 -31.24
CA ASN A 9 5.92 -7.34 -31.28
C ASN A 9 4.42 -7.06 -31.19
N ILE A 10 4.01 -5.80 -31.12
CA ILE A 10 2.60 -5.40 -31.14
C ILE A 10 2.15 -5.23 -32.60
N ASP A 11 1.21 -6.07 -33.02
CA ASP A 11 0.62 -6.04 -34.37
C ASP A 11 -0.60 -5.12 -34.44
N GLY A 12 -0.74 -4.38 -35.54
CA GLY A 12 -1.92 -3.57 -35.86
C GLY A 12 -1.89 -2.12 -35.39
N LEU A 13 -0.75 -1.61 -34.91
CA LEU A 13 -0.61 -0.23 -34.43
C LEU A 13 -0.47 0.75 -35.62
N ASN A 14 -1.61 1.17 -36.19
CA ASN A 14 -1.71 2.24 -37.19
C ASN A 14 -2.38 3.49 -36.57
N ASP A 15 -2.04 4.69 -37.06
CA ASP A 15 -2.34 6.00 -36.47
C ASP A 15 -3.67 6.14 -35.69
N HIS A 16 -3.54 6.52 -34.42
CA HIS A 16 -4.54 7.05 -33.48
C HIS A 16 -5.96 6.46 -33.50
N SER A 17 -6.17 5.40 -32.72
CA SER A 17 -7.49 4.95 -32.29
C SER A 17 -7.75 5.28 -30.82
N GLY A 18 -8.01 6.54 -30.49
CA GLY A 18 -8.34 6.94 -29.12
C GLY A 18 -9.02 8.30 -29.03
N SER A 19 -9.98 8.43 -28.09
CA SER A 19 -10.59 9.72 -27.77
C SER A 19 -9.60 10.59 -27.01
N GLN A 20 -9.29 11.80 -27.51
CA GLN A 20 -8.48 12.80 -26.77
C GLN A 20 -9.14 13.30 -25.47
N LEU A 21 -10.40 12.93 -25.20
CA LEU A 21 -11.15 13.35 -24.00
C LEU A 21 -10.89 12.45 -22.78
N THR A 22 -10.30 11.27 -22.95
CA THR A 22 -9.85 10.39 -21.85
C THR A 22 -8.34 10.57 -21.66
N GLY A 23 -7.86 10.65 -20.42
CA GLY A 23 -6.43 10.87 -20.14
C GLY A 23 -5.48 9.77 -20.64
N HIS A 24 -6.01 8.64 -21.12
CA HIS A 24 -5.29 7.53 -21.74
C HIS A 24 -5.73 7.32 -23.18
N ILE A 25 -4.77 7.08 -24.07
CA ILE A 25 -4.97 6.55 -25.41
C ILE A 25 -4.86 5.03 -25.30
N THR A 26 -5.85 4.31 -25.81
CA THR A 26 -5.99 2.85 -25.64
C THR A 26 -6.28 2.17 -26.96
N HIS A 27 -5.60 1.07 -27.26
CA HIS A 27 -5.72 0.32 -28.49
C HIS A 27 -6.03 -1.15 -28.21
N ASP A 28 -6.96 -1.74 -28.98
CA ASP A 28 -7.26 -3.17 -28.96
C ASP A 28 -6.47 -3.87 -30.07
N LEU A 29 -5.45 -4.65 -29.68
CA LEU A 29 -4.38 -5.13 -30.54
C LEU A 29 -4.01 -6.59 -30.25
N LYS A 30 -2.98 -7.10 -30.94
CA LYS A 30 -2.41 -8.42 -30.69
C LYS A 30 -0.93 -8.30 -30.38
N TYR A 31 -0.46 -9.09 -29.42
CA TYR A 31 0.95 -9.24 -29.11
C TYR A 31 1.46 -10.59 -29.62
N GLN A 32 2.62 -10.59 -30.27
CA GLN A 32 3.30 -11.81 -30.71
C GLN A 32 4.26 -12.32 -29.63
N LEU A 33 3.96 -13.49 -29.08
CA LEU A 33 4.86 -14.22 -28.16
C LEU A 33 6.09 -14.76 -28.90
N GLU A 34 7.11 -15.18 -28.15
CA GLU A 34 8.36 -15.73 -28.69
C GLU A 34 8.16 -16.97 -29.57
N ASP A 35 7.13 -17.77 -29.28
CA ASP A 35 6.75 -18.95 -30.08
C ASP A 35 5.93 -18.62 -31.33
N GLY A 36 5.71 -17.32 -31.60
CA GLY A 36 4.91 -16.80 -32.72
C GLY A 36 3.41 -16.74 -32.46
N THR A 37 2.93 -17.18 -31.29
CA THR A 37 1.51 -17.13 -30.93
C THR A 37 1.04 -15.69 -30.76
N LEU A 38 -0.10 -15.34 -31.38
CA LEU A 38 -0.74 -14.04 -31.21
C LEU A 38 -1.74 -14.07 -30.05
N VAL A 39 -1.56 -13.16 -29.10
CA VAL A 39 -2.42 -13.01 -27.92
C VAL A 39 -3.12 -11.65 -27.95
N PRO A 40 -4.45 -11.58 -27.75
CA PRO A 40 -5.17 -10.31 -27.73
C PRO A 40 -4.83 -9.49 -26.48
N ILE A 41 -4.55 -8.21 -26.69
CA ILE A 41 -4.16 -7.25 -25.64
C ILE A 41 -4.89 -5.92 -25.80
N ILE A 42 -5.04 -5.21 -24.69
CA ILE A 42 -5.36 -3.78 -24.66
C ILE A 42 -4.06 -3.04 -24.34
N TYR A 43 -3.54 -2.29 -25.30
CA TYR A 43 -2.36 -1.45 -25.12
C TYR A 43 -2.79 -0.04 -24.72
N LYS A 44 -2.29 0.47 -23.58
CA LYS A 44 -2.49 1.85 -23.14
C LYS A 44 -1.16 2.59 -23.24
N GLU A 45 -1.14 3.72 -23.95
CA GLU A 45 0.03 4.59 -23.98
C GLU A 45 0.28 5.25 -22.61
N ASN A 46 1.53 5.66 -22.36
CA ASN A 46 1.89 6.40 -21.15
C ASN A 46 0.97 7.62 -20.91
N LYS A 47 0.29 7.65 -19.76
CA LYS A 47 -0.51 8.79 -19.31
C LYS A 47 0.31 10.08 -19.31
N HIS A 48 -0.13 11.10 -20.06
CA HIS A 48 0.60 12.37 -20.19
C HIS A 48 2.08 12.22 -20.60
N HIS A 49 2.42 11.16 -21.35
CA HIS A 49 3.78 10.79 -21.73
C HIS A 49 4.73 10.52 -20.53
N LYS A 50 4.18 10.13 -19.37
CA LYS A 50 4.94 9.80 -18.17
C LYS A 50 4.97 8.28 -17.94
N PRO A 51 6.13 7.62 -18.08
CA PRO A 51 6.25 6.17 -17.88
C PRO A 51 5.99 5.74 -16.43
N GLU A 52 6.13 6.64 -15.45
CA GLU A 52 5.86 6.36 -14.04
C GLU A 52 4.42 5.88 -13.78
N ALA A 53 3.45 6.33 -14.58
CA ALA A 53 2.06 5.90 -14.47
C ALA A 53 1.91 4.43 -14.89
N SER A 54 2.50 4.04 -16.02
CA SER A 54 2.49 2.67 -16.54
C SER A 54 3.19 1.69 -15.58
N ILE A 55 4.34 2.10 -15.02
CA ILE A 55 5.07 1.33 -14.00
C ILE A 55 4.16 1.02 -12.80
N LYS A 56 3.45 2.03 -12.30
CA LYS A 56 2.53 1.88 -11.17
C LYS A 56 1.31 1.04 -11.54
N GLU A 57 0.71 1.24 -12.71
CA GLU A 57 -0.46 0.47 -13.14
C GLU A 57 -0.14 -1.03 -13.22
N VAL A 58 1.02 -1.42 -13.77
CA VAL A 58 1.44 -2.83 -13.83
C VAL A 58 1.69 -3.38 -12.43
N ALA A 59 2.42 -2.65 -11.58
CA ALA A 59 2.70 -3.07 -10.21
C ALA A 59 1.40 -3.22 -9.39
N PHE A 60 0.49 -2.24 -9.45
CA PHE A 60 -0.79 -2.28 -8.77
C PHE A 60 -1.72 -3.39 -9.29
N SER A 61 -1.71 -3.64 -10.60
CA SER A 61 -2.48 -4.74 -11.18
C SER A 61 -1.96 -6.11 -10.72
N GLU A 62 -0.65 -6.27 -10.57
CA GLU A 62 -0.08 -7.51 -10.02
C GLU A 62 -0.38 -7.66 -8.51
N MET A 63 -0.38 -6.56 -7.75
CA MET A 63 -0.88 -6.57 -6.37
C MET A 63 -2.36 -6.96 -6.32
N ALA A 64 -3.19 -6.43 -7.22
CA ALA A 64 -4.60 -6.81 -7.31
C ALA A 64 -4.75 -8.32 -7.55
N ARG A 65 -3.99 -8.90 -8.49
CA ARG A 65 -3.99 -10.35 -8.77
C ARG A 65 -3.64 -11.19 -7.55
N LEU A 66 -2.65 -10.77 -6.76
CA LEU A 66 -2.25 -11.48 -5.55
C LEU A 66 -3.37 -11.50 -4.49
N PHE A 67 -4.06 -10.38 -4.31
CA PHE A 67 -5.06 -10.22 -3.24
C PHE A 67 -6.47 -10.67 -3.65
N MET A 68 -6.82 -10.57 -4.93
CA MET A 68 -8.13 -10.97 -5.46
C MET A 68 -8.22 -12.47 -5.72
N LEU A 69 -9.41 -12.96 -6.02
CA LEU A 69 -9.64 -14.30 -6.54
C LEU A 69 -8.79 -14.58 -7.79
N PRO A 70 -8.24 -15.81 -7.94
CA PRO A 70 -7.51 -16.18 -9.14
C PRO A 70 -8.30 -15.84 -10.41
N HIS A 71 -7.63 -15.22 -11.38
CA HIS A 71 -8.16 -14.91 -12.71
C HIS A 71 -9.37 -13.96 -12.75
N SER A 72 -9.63 -13.22 -11.65
CA SER A 72 -10.69 -12.19 -11.59
C SER A 72 -10.26 -10.81 -12.11
N THR A 73 -8.99 -10.67 -12.49
CA THR A 73 -8.39 -9.51 -13.16
C THR A 73 -7.30 -10.01 -14.12
N PRO A 74 -7.07 -9.35 -15.27
CA PRO A 74 -6.10 -9.80 -16.26
C PRO A 74 -4.65 -9.54 -15.84
N MET A 75 -3.72 -10.13 -16.60
CA MET A 75 -2.28 -9.87 -16.47
C MET A 75 -1.91 -8.60 -17.23
N TYR A 76 -0.98 -7.84 -16.67
CA TYR A 76 -0.47 -6.60 -17.24
C TYR A 76 1.03 -6.72 -17.45
N HIS A 77 1.55 -6.08 -18.48
CA HIS A 77 2.96 -6.08 -18.85
C HIS A 77 3.40 -4.67 -19.23
N LEU A 78 4.59 -4.27 -18.79
CA LEU A 78 5.21 -3.05 -19.33
C LEU A 78 5.57 -3.27 -20.81
N VAL A 79 5.36 -2.23 -21.61
CA VAL A 79 5.77 -2.22 -23.02
C VAL A 79 7.03 -1.39 -23.17
N HIS A 80 8.07 -2.01 -23.72
CA HIS A 80 9.38 -1.41 -23.92
C HIS A 80 9.69 -1.26 -25.41
N ASP A 81 10.14 -0.07 -25.79
CA ASP A 81 10.80 0.19 -27.07
C ASP A 81 12.31 0.01 -26.87
N GLU A 82 12.84 -1.10 -27.37
CA GLU A 82 14.27 -1.40 -27.30
C GLU A 82 15.13 -0.44 -28.13
N GLU A 83 14.61 0.11 -29.23
CA GLU A 83 15.37 1.04 -30.08
C GLU A 83 15.59 2.37 -29.37
N GLN A 84 14.60 2.81 -28.57
CA GLN A 84 14.66 4.06 -27.83
C GLN A 84 15.07 3.91 -26.36
N ASP A 85 15.19 2.67 -25.87
CA ASP A 85 15.40 2.31 -24.46
C ASP A 85 14.39 3.01 -23.53
N LYS A 86 13.11 2.92 -23.89
CA LYS A 86 12.01 3.62 -23.20
C LYS A 86 10.77 2.77 -23.02
N ILE A 87 10.12 2.94 -21.88
CA ILE A 87 8.77 2.44 -21.63
C ILE A 87 7.79 3.30 -22.43
N THR A 88 6.98 2.68 -23.27
CA THR A 88 5.99 3.37 -24.13
C THR A 88 4.57 3.31 -23.57
N GLY A 89 4.28 2.32 -22.72
CA GLY A 89 2.96 2.14 -22.13
C GLY A 89 2.84 0.83 -21.36
N VAL A 90 1.60 0.37 -21.23
CA VAL A 90 1.22 -0.90 -20.59
C VAL A 90 0.34 -1.73 -21.52
N ALA A 91 0.58 -3.03 -21.57
CA ALA A 91 -0.26 -4.00 -22.26
C ALA A 91 -1.00 -4.86 -21.25
N CYS A 92 -2.33 -4.83 -21.30
CA CYS A 92 -3.21 -5.68 -20.50
C CYS A 92 -3.70 -6.83 -21.37
N LEU A 93 -3.64 -8.07 -20.87
CA LEU A 93 -4.31 -9.19 -21.54
C LEU A 93 -5.82 -8.96 -21.57
N HIS A 94 -6.48 -9.38 -22.64
CA HIS A 94 -7.93 -9.25 -22.72
C HIS A 94 -8.63 -10.13 -21.66
N ILE A 95 -9.63 -9.59 -20.94
CA ILE A 95 -10.25 -10.25 -19.78
C ILE A 95 -10.80 -11.66 -20.07
N HIS A 96 -11.27 -11.90 -21.31
CA HIS A 96 -11.78 -13.21 -21.70
C HIS A 96 -10.73 -14.33 -21.56
N LEU A 97 -9.43 -14.01 -21.59
CA LEU A 97 -8.35 -14.96 -21.36
C LEU A 97 -8.31 -15.40 -19.88
N SER A 98 -8.49 -14.46 -18.96
CA SER A 98 -8.59 -14.75 -17.53
C SER A 98 -9.86 -15.53 -17.21
N ILE A 99 -11.01 -15.14 -17.79
CA ILE A 99 -12.25 -15.90 -17.61
C ILE A 99 -12.07 -17.35 -18.11
N ALA A 100 -11.40 -17.56 -19.25
CA ALA A 100 -11.10 -18.89 -19.78
C ALA A 100 -10.22 -19.76 -18.86
N GLN A 101 -9.36 -19.14 -18.05
CA GLN A 101 -8.54 -19.82 -17.05
C GLN A 101 -9.35 -20.11 -15.77
N GLN A 102 -10.22 -19.19 -15.38
CA GLN A 102 -11.10 -19.35 -14.22
C GLN A 102 -12.13 -20.47 -14.42
N VAL A 103 -12.77 -20.51 -15.60
CA VAL A 103 -13.80 -21.49 -15.94
C VAL A 103 -13.36 -22.36 -17.11
N LYS A 104 -13.38 -23.68 -16.93
CA LYS A 104 -13.01 -24.65 -17.98
C LYS A 104 -14.02 -24.55 -19.14
N ILE A 105 -13.69 -23.77 -20.18
CA ILE A 105 -14.60 -23.43 -21.30
C ILE A 105 -15.33 -24.66 -21.85
N LYS A 106 -14.60 -25.74 -22.12
CA LYS A 106 -15.13 -26.96 -22.74
C LYS A 106 -16.31 -27.59 -21.97
N ASN A 107 -16.40 -27.34 -20.67
CA ASN A 107 -17.39 -27.95 -19.78
C ASN A 107 -18.34 -26.91 -19.17
N THR A 108 -18.31 -25.66 -19.65
CA THR A 108 -19.07 -24.55 -19.08
C THR A 108 -20.09 -24.03 -20.08
N ALA A 109 -21.36 -24.00 -19.70
CA ALA A 109 -22.41 -23.39 -20.51
C ALA A 109 -22.49 -21.89 -20.15
N PHE A 110 -22.22 -21.03 -21.13
CA PHE A 110 -22.27 -19.58 -20.97
C PHE A 110 -23.60 -19.01 -21.41
N GLN A 111 -23.98 -17.90 -20.79
CA GLN A 111 -25.16 -17.12 -21.16
C GLN A 111 -24.80 -15.65 -21.36
N LYS A 112 -25.44 -15.00 -22.32
CA LYS A 112 -25.43 -13.56 -22.48
C LYS A 112 -26.65 -12.98 -21.77
N ILE A 113 -26.43 -11.92 -20.99
CA ILE A 113 -27.49 -11.23 -20.29
C ILE A 113 -28.02 -10.07 -21.15
N ASN A 114 -29.33 -9.95 -21.26
CA ASN A 114 -30.00 -8.87 -21.98
C ASN A 114 -31.15 -8.33 -21.12
N TYR A 115 -31.45 -7.04 -21.19
CA TYR A 115 -32.60 -6.48 -20.51
C TYR A 115 -33.85 -6.53 -21.41
N SER A 116 -34.90 -7.22 -20.97
CA SER A 116 -36.19 -7.21 -21.66
C SER A 116 -37.04 -6.05 -21.12
N SER A 117 -37.18 -4.98 -21.91
CA SER A 117 -38.03 -3.84 -21.57
C SER A 117 -39.51 -4.22 -21.39
N GLU A 118 -39.98 -5.21 -22.16
CA GLU A 118 -41.36 -5.72 -22.09
C GLU A 118 -41.63 -6.43 -20.76
N LYS A 119 -40.73 -7.34 -20.36
CA LYS A 119 -40.87 -8.12 -19.13
C LYS A 119 -40.29 -7.40 -17.90
N LYS A 120 -39.65 -6.24 -18.10
CA LYS A 120 -38.91 -5.48 -17.09
C LYS A 120 -37.94 -6.35 -16.27
N GLN A 121 -37.28 -7.29 -16.94
CA GLN A 121 -36.41 -8.28 -16.30
C GLN A 121 -35.23 -8.61 -17.21
N TYR A 122 -34.13 -9.04 -16.60
CA TYR A 122 -33.02 -9.63 -17.35
C TYR A 122 -33.39 -11.02 -17.85
N VAL A 123 -33.04 -11.28 -19.11
CA VAL A 123 -33.15 -12.57 -19.80
C VAL A 123 -31.76 -13.08 -20.15
N PHE A 124 -31.63 -14.40 -20.21
CA PHE A 124 -30.36 -15.09 -20.35
C PHE A 124 -30.38 -16.00 -21.58
N ASP A 125 -29.60 -15.64 -22.58
CA ASP A 125 -29.54 -16.36 -23.85
C ASP A 125 -28.30 -17.25 -23.88
N ASN A 126 -28.47 -18.54 -24.19
CA ASN A 126 -27.34 -19.47 -24.27
C ASN A 126 -26.38 -19.08 -25.41
N VAL A 127 -25.08 -19.06 -25.12
CA VAL A 127 -24.04 -18.74 -26.09
C VAL A 127 -23.14 -19.96 -26.28
N LYS A 128 -22.91 -20.34 -27.54
CA LYS A 128 -21.96 -21.40 -27.87
C LYS A 128 -20.53 -20.84 -27.89
N VAL A 129 -19.78 -21.11 -26.83
CA VAL A 129 -18.38 -20.70 -26.69
C VAL A 129 -17.47 -21.83 -27.17
N LYS A 130 -16.66 -21.59 -28.21
CA LYS A 130 -15.67 -22.56 -28.72
C LYS A 130 -14.25 -22.21 -28.27
N ASN A 131 -13.95 -20.92 -28.17
CA ASN A 131 -12.68 -20.37 -27.72
C ASN A 131 -12.92 -19.21 -26.73
N SER A 132 -11.85 -18.68 -26.14
CA SER A 132 -11.94 -17.62 -25.13
C SER A 132 -12.57 -16.33 -25.68
N ALA A 133 -12.32 -15.95 -26.93
CA ALA A 133 -12.88 -14.74 -27.53
C ALA A 133 -14.41 -14.81 -27.73
N ASP A 134 -15.01 -16.01 -27.72
CA ASP A 134 -16.47 -16.19 -27.80
C ASP A 134 -17.18 -15.94 -26.45
N ILE A 135 -16.45 -15.79 -25.34
CA ILE A 135 -17.03 -15.66 -23.99
C ILE A 135 -17.82 -14.35 -23.89
N PRO A 136 -19.14 -14.40 -23.57
CA PRO A 136 -19.92 -13.20 -23.34
C PRO A 136 -19.62 -12.61 -21.96
N TYR A 137 -19.12 -11.38 -21.93
CA TYR A 137 -18.97 -10.59 -20.72
C TYR A 137 -19.41 -9.13 -20.98
N GLN A 138 -19.78 -8.40 -19.92
CA GLN A 138 -20.21 -7.01 -20.01
C GLN A 138 -19.75 -6.20 -18.80
N PHE A 139 -19.40 -4.93 -19.02
CA PHE A 139 -19.16 -3.98 -17.94
C PHE A 139 -20.48 -3.41 -17.42
N LEU A 140 -20.52 -2.99 -16.16
CA LEU A 140 -21.74 -2.48 -15.54
C LEU A 140 -22.26 -1.18 -16.18
N ASN A 141 -21.38 -0.39 -16.83
CA ASN A 141 -21.81 0.81 -17.54
C ASN A 141 -22.51 0.49 -18.87
N GLN A 142 -22.35 -0.74 -19.38
CA GLN A 142 -23.05 -1.24 -20.57
C GLN A 142 -24.46 -1.77 -20.23
N LEU A 143 -24.81 -1.82 -18.94
CA LEU A 143 -26.08 -2.30 -18.44
C LEU A 143 -26.94 -1.13 -17.94
N PRO A 144 -28.29 -1.23 -18.03
CA PRO A 144 -29.17 -0.19 -17.52
C PRO A 144 -28.91 0.16 -16.04
N HIS A 145 -29.09 1.44 -15.68
CA HIS A 145 -29.08 1.86 -14.27
C HIS A 145 -30.10 1.03 -13.46
N GLY A 146 -29.76 0.66 -12.22
CA GLY A 146 -30.59 -0.27 -11.45
C GLY A 146 -30.33 -1.75 -11.74
N PHE A 147 -29.32 -2.08 -12.56
CA PHE A 147 -28.90 -3.46 -12.84
C PHE A 147 -28.75 -4.29 -11.57
N PHE A 148 -27.93 -3.82 -10.62
CA PHE A 148 -27.63 -4.60 -9.43
C PHE A 148 -28.88 -4.87 -8.57
N SER A 149 -29.76 -3.88 -8.40
CA SER A 149 -31.03 -4.07 -7.68
C SER A 149 -31.91 -5.12 -8.34
N ALA A 150 -32.03 -5.10 -9.67
CA ALA A 150 -32.87 -6.04 -10.40
C ALA A 150 -32.35 -7.49 -10.33
N ILE A 151 -31.03 -7.71 -10.40
CA ILE A 151 -30.48 -9.07 -10.25
C ILE A 151 -30.58 -9.57 -8.81
N MET A 152 -30.51 -8.69 -7.81
CA MET A 152 -30.72 -9.06 -6.41
C MET A 152 -32.19 -9.47 -6.15
N GLU A 153 -33.15 -8.76 -6.75
CA GLU A 153 -34.57 -9.16 -6.73
C GLU A 153 -34.80 -10.53 -7.39
N GLN A 154 -34.20 -10.77 -8.55
CA GLN A 154 -34.29 -12.06 -9.24
C GLN A 154 -33.60 -13.20 -8.46
N ARG A 155 -32.48 -12.92 -7.75
CA ARG A 155 -31.86 -13.87 -6.82
C ARG A 155 -32.79 -14.20 -5.67
N ALA A 156 -33.44 -13.20 -5.07
CA ALA A 156 -34.40 -13.42 -3.97
C ALA A 156 -35.61 -14.27 -4.42
N GLN A 157 -36.02 -14.16 -5.68
CA GLN A 157 -37.06 -14.99 -6.31
C GLN A 157 -36.55 -16.39 -6.72
N GLY A 158 -35.25 -16.66 -6.56
CA GLY A 158 -34.62 -17.93 -6.93
C GLY A 158 -34.45 -18.15 -8.44
N ALA A 159 -34.64 -17.11 -9.26
CA ALA A 159 -34.53 -17.18 -10.73
C ALA A 159 -33.08 -17.26 -11.21
N LEU A 160 -32.13 -16.71 -10.44
CA LEU A 160 -30.70 -16.77 -10.70
C LEU A 160 -29.91 -16.92 -9.39
N THR A 161 -28.60 -17.09 -9.52
CA THR A 161 -27.65 -17.04 -8.40
C THR A 161 -26.54 -16.03 -8.71
N ILE A 162 -25.89 -15.53 -7.67
CA ILE A 162 -24.77 -14.60 -7.77
C ILE A 162 -23.58 -15.24 -7.07
N ASP A 163 -22.41 -15.19 -7.70
CA ASP A 163 -21.14 -15.55 -7.05
C ASP A 163 -20.75 -14.46 -6.06
N MET A 164 -21.21 -14.60 -4.82
CA MET A 164 -20.89 -13.65 -3.75
C MET A 164 -19.41 -13.64 -3.38
N ASP A 165 -18.65 -14.69 -3.71
CA ASP A 165 -17.21 -14.75 -3.49
C ASP A 165 -16.48 -13.79 -4.45
N SER A 166 -16.87 -13.81 -5.73
CA SER A 166 -16.36 -12.87 -6.74
C SER A 166 -16.66 -11.42 -6.39
N LEU A 167 -17.88 -11.13 -5.93
CA LEU A 167 -18.31 -9.79 -5.53
C LEU A 167 -17.56 -9.31 -4.27
N ALA A 168 -17.47 -10.15 -3.25
CA ALA A 168 -16.73 -9.85 -2.03
C ALA A 168 -15.25 -9.63 -2.33
N SER A 169 -14.65 -10.45 -3.21
CA SER A 169 -13.25 -10.31 -3.62
C SER A 169 -12.95 -8.95 -4.23
N THR A 170 -13.81 -8.43 -5.13
CA THR A 170 -13.62 -7.11 -5.72
C THR A 170 -13.69 -6.01 -4.67
N PHE A 171 -14.74 -6.01 -3.84
CA PHE A 171 -14.91 -4.94 -2.84
C PHE A 171 -13.82 -4.97 -1.78
N VAL A 172 -13.54 -6.13 -1.20
CA VAL A 172 -12.55 -6.26 -0.13
C VAL A 172 -11.16 -5.86 -0.62
N ASN A 173 -10.77 -6.26 -1.83
CA ASN A 173 -9.49 -5.88 -2.40
C ASN A 173 -9.38 -4.36 -2.57
N LYS A 174 -10.37 -3.73 -3.23
CA LYS A 174 -10.34 -2.29 -3.48
C LYS A 174 -10.33 -1.47 -2.18
N TYR A 175 -11.13 -1.89 -1.20
CA TYR A 175 -11.10 -1.29 0.13
C TYR A 175 -9.73 -1.46 0.80
N THR A 176 -9.19 -2.68 0.79
CA THR A 176 -7.91 -2.98 1.46
C THR A 176 -6.73 -2.27 0.82
N LEU A 177 -6.75 -1.98 -0.48
CA LEU A 177 -5.62 -1.37 -1.19
C LEU A 177 -5.80 0.13 -1.53
N GLU A 178 -6.75 0.84 -0.89
CA GLU A 178 -7.08 2.26 -1.19
C GLU A 178 -7.37 2.51 -2.67
N GLU A 179 -8.01 1.57 -3.34
CA GLU A 179 -8.40 1.76 -4.73
C GLU A 179 -9.60 2.70 -4.80
N ASP A 180 -9.43 3.78 -5.56
CA ASP A 180 -10.41 4.84 -5.73
C ASP A 180 -10.88 4.93 -7.19
N ASP A 181 -11.03 3.77 -7.84
CA ASP A 181 -11.64 3.66 -9.17
C ASP A 181 -12.54 2.43 -9.34
N LEU A 182 -13.58 2.33 -8.51
CA LEU A 182 -14.63 1.30 -8.60
C LEU A 182 -15.82 1.76 -9.46
N HIS A 183 -15.58 2.52 -10.52
CA HIS A 183 -16.63 2.99 -11.41
C HIS A 183 -17.19 1.86 -12.28
N LYS A 184 -18.43 2.01 -12.79
CA LYS A 184 -19.12 0.94 -13.53
C LYS A 184 -18.41 0.46 -14.80
N GLY A 185 -17.54 1.27 -15.39
CA GLY A 185 -16.72 0.89 -16.55
C GLY A 185 -15.55 -0.04 -16.24
N ASN A 186 -15.15 -0.18 -14.97
CA ASN A 186 -14.05 -1.05 -14.54
C ASN A 186 -14.57 -2.32 -13.88
N PHE A 187 -15.87 -2.38 -13.60
CA PHE A 187 -16.52 -3.48 -12.92
C PHE A 187 -17.39 -4.24 -13.92
N GLY A 188 -17.17 -5.54 -14.07
CA GLY A 188 -17.84 -6.32 -15.09
C GLY A 188 -18.34 -7.67 -14.60
N ILE A 189 -19.12 -8.32 -15.45
CA ILE A 189 -19.73 -9.61 -15.20
C ILE A 189 -19.63 -10.55 -16.41
N TYR A 190 -19.67 -11.84 -16.13
CA TYR A 190 -20.03 -12.88 -17.10
C TYR A 190 -21.06 -13.83 -16.45
N THR A 191 -21.80 -14.57 -17.28
CA THR A 191 -22.84 -15.49 -16.78
C THR A 191 -22.60 -16.91 -17.26
N ILE A 192 -22.69 -17.87 -16.34
CA ILE A 192 -22.63 -19.30 -16.61
C ILE A 192 -23.88 -20.00 -16.09
N ILE A 193 -24.14 -21.23 -16.52
CA ILE A 193 -25.17 -22.07 -15.92
C ILE A 193 -24.53 -22.88 -14.79
N LYS A 194 -25.02 -22.69 -13.56
CA LYS A 194 -24.62 -23.47 -12.37
C LYS A 194 -25.88 -24.01 -11.71
N ASN A 195 -25.92 -25.30 -11.43
CA ASN A 195 -27.10 -25.97 -10.84
C ASN A 195 -28.41 -25.66 -11.59
N ASN A 196 -28.36 -25.70 -12.93
CA ASN A 196 -29.48 -25.39 -13.84
C ASN A 196 -30.04 -23.95 -13.73
N LYS A 197 -29.29 -23.01 -13.17
CA LYS A 197 -29.67 -21.59 -13.07
C LYS A 197 -28.59 -20.68 -13.66
N PRO A 198 -28.96 -19.50 -14.18
CA PRO A 198 -27.99 -18.45 -14.43
C PRO A 198 -27.21 -18.11 -13.16
N HIS A 199 -25.90 -18.01 -13.30
CA HIS A 199 -24.95 -17.69 -12.23
C HIS A 199 -24.08 -16.54 -12.69
N ILE A 200 -24.25 -15.39 -12.05
CA ILE A 200 -23.53 -14.16 -12.39
C ILE A 200 -22.23 -14.13 -11.60
N VAL A 201 -21.11 -13.98 -12.29
CA VAL A 201 -19.76 -13.88 -11.71
C VAL A 201 -19.18 -12.51 -12.03
N PHE A 202 -18.59 -11.87 -11.03
CA PHE A 202 -18.00 -10.54 -11.14
C PHE A 202 -16.49 -10.60 -11.39
N PHE A 203 -15.98 -9.61 -12.11
CA PHE A 203 -14.55 -9.37 -12.31
C PHE A 203 -14.28 -7.86 -12.30
N ASN A 204 -13.02 -7.48 -12.10
CA ASN A 204 -12.62 -6.08 -12.14
C ASN A 204 -11.31 -5.93 -12.93
N ILE A 205 -11.19 -4.79 -13.60
CA ILE A 205 -9.99 -4.35 -14.30
C ILE A 205 -9.62 -2.95 -13.82
N ASP A 206 -8.47 -2.48 -14.29
CA ASP A 206 -7.96 -1.12 -14.10
C ASP A 206 -7.73 -0.76 -12.63
N HIS A 207 -6.45 -0.67 -12.28
CA HIS A 207 -5.97 -0.48 -10.91
C HIS A 207 -4.94 0.66 -10.83
N ASP A 208 -5.00 1.62 -11.75
CA ASP A 208 -4.07 2.74 -11.86
C ASP A 208 -4.20 3.76 -10.70
N LEU A 209 -5.23 3.61 -9.87
CA LEU A 209 -5.55 4.48 -8.73
C LEU A 209 -5.51 3.77 -7.38
N MET A 210 -4.88 2.60 -7.33
CA MET A 210 -4.56 1.89 -6.09
C MET A 210 -3.60 2.71 -5.23
N LEU A 211 -3.67 2.53 -3.90
CA LEU A 211 -2.90 3.33 -2.94
C LEU A 211 -3.15 4.83 -3.15
N SER A 212 -4.43 5.19 -3.35
CA SER A 212 -4.87 6.53 -3.72
C SER A 212 -4.34 7.60 -2.77
N ASP A 213 -4.43 7.39 -1.45
CA ASP A 213 -3.88 8.33 -0.47
C ASP A 213 -2.37 8.15 -0.29
N SER A 214 -1.93 6.90 -0.14
CA SER A 214 -0.56 6.59 0.29
C SER A 214 0.50 6.87 -0.78
N ILE A 215 0.15 6.77 -2.08
CA ILE A 215 1.08 6.95 -3.21
C ILE A 215 0.51 7.89 -4.26
N MET A 216 -0.68 7.62 -4.80
CA MET A 216 -1.15 8.32 -6.01
C MET A 216 -1.48 9.79 -5.77
N SER A 217 -1.86 10.17 -4.54
CA SER A 217 -2.10 11.56 -4.16
C SER A 217 -0.87 12.48 -4.27
N PHE A 218 0.34 11.91 -4.40
CA PHE A 218 1.58 12.64 -4.64
C PHE A 218 1.90 12.83 -6.13
N ILE A 219 1.17 12.17 -7.02
CA ILE A 219 1.50 12.04 -8.45
C ILE A 219 0.42 12.67 -9.32
N ASP A 220 -0.84 12.36 -9.03
CA ASP A 220 -1.99 12.84 -9.81
C ASP A 220 -2.90 13.74 -8.97
N LEU A 221 -3.29 14.87 -9.55
CA LEU A 221 -4.14 15.86 -8.93
C LEU A 221 -5.58 15.68 -9.40
N ARG A 222 -6.43 15.17 -8.51
CA ARG A 222 -7.87 15.02 -8.78
C ARG A 222 -8.66 16.02 -7.96
N ALA A 223 -9.74 16.55 -8.53
CA ALA A 223 -10.63 17.47 -7.83
C ALA A 223 -11.24 16.85 -6.55
N THR A 224 -11.48 15.54 -6.57
CA THR A 224 -11.99 14.78 -5.42
C THR A 224 -11.03 14.78 -4.23
N ASN A 225 -9.71 14.91 -4.47
CA ASN A 225 -8.70 14.99 -3.42
C ASN A 225 -8.93 16.20 -2.49
N TRP A 226 -9.64 17.23 -2.95
CA TRP A 226 -9.97 18.40 -2.13
C TRP A 226 -10.92 18.07 -0.98
N SER A 227 -11.76 17.04 -1.15
CA SER A 227 -12.64 16.54 -0.11
C SER A 227 -11.98 15.52 0.82
N TYR A 228 -10.76 15.07 0.50
CA TYR A 228 -10.04 14.08 1.30
C TYR A 228 -9.30 14.76 2.46
N GLY A 229 -9.76 14.47 3.67
CA GLY A 229 -9.02 14.72 4.91
C GLY A 229 -8.10 13.57 5.29
N GLU A 230 -7.43 13.71 6.44
CA GLU A 230 -6.39 12.79 6.91
C GLU A 230 -6.83 11.34 7.12
N LYS A 231 -8.13 11.14 7.39
CA LYS A 231 -8.75 9.85 7.73
C LYS A 231 -9.58 9.25 6.57
N SER A 232 -9.51 9.83 5.37
CA SER A 232 -10.43 9.50 4.26
C SER A 232 -10.32 8.07 3.73
N PHE A 233 -9.23 7.35 4.02
CA PHE A 233 -9.06 5.94 3.64
C PHE A 233 -8.76 5.05 4.85
N ASN A 234 -9.15 5.51 6.05
CA ASN A 234 -8.96 4.75 7.28
C ASN A 234 -9.79 3.47 7.26
N ILE A 235 -9.20 2.41 7.81
CA ILE A 235 -9.90 1.16 8.07
C ILE A 235 -10.57 1.26 9.44
N SER A 236 -11.89 1.11 9.50
CA SER A 236 -12.66 1.28 10.73
C SER A 236 -13.46 0.03 11.11
N PRO A 237 -13.70 -0.21 12.42
CA PRO A 237 -14.57 -1.30 12.83
C PRO A 237 -16.01 -1.15 12.32
N ARG A 238 -16.48 0.08 12.10
CA ARG A 238 -17.84 0.36 11.62
C ARG A 238 -18.00 -0.03 10.15
N ASP A 239 -17.02 0.30 9.31
CA ASP A 239 -17.02 -0.04 7.90
C ASP A 239 -16.90 -1.54 7.69
N LEU A 240 -16.00 -2.23 8.42
CA LEU A 240 -15.84 -3.69 8.26
C LEU A 240 -17.07 -4.48 8.72
N ARG A 241 -17.72 -4.09 9.82
CA ARG A 241 -18.96 -4.73 10.28
C ARG A 241 -20.10 -4.54 9.26
N ASN A 242 -20.29 -3.33 8.75
CA ASN A 242 -21.39 -2.99 7.85
C ASN A 242 -21.04 -3.09 6.36
N PHE A 243 -19.89 -3.67 6.03
CA PHE A 243 -19.38 -3.71 4.67
C PHE A 243 -20.38 -4.37 3.70
N PRO A 244 -20.62 -3.81 2.49
CA PRO A 244 -19.85 -2.74 1.84
C PRO A 244 -20.41 -1.32 2.06
N ASP A 245 -21.31 -1.11 3.04
CA ASP A 245 -21.88 0.21 3.38
C ASP A 245 -20.83 1.07 4.12
N LEU A 246 -19.93 1.70 3.35
CA LEU A 246 -18.86 2.54 3.88
C LEU A 246 -19.41 3.83 4.48
N ARG A 247 -18.95 4.17 5.68
CA ARG A 247 -19.33 5.37 6.43
C ARG A 247 -18.13 6.17 6.91
N ASP A 248 -16.97 5.57 7.05
CA ASP A 248 -15.74 6.25 7.46
C ASP A 248 -14.79 6.48 6.27
N SER A 249 -14.65 5.50 5.39
CA SER A 249 -13.85 5.63 4.18
C SER A 249 -14.58 6.41 3.08
N GLY A 250 -13.88 7.37 2.50
CA GLY A 250 -14.36 8.34 1.52
C GLY A 250 -14.04 7.99 0.07
N ASN A 251 -13.91 6.70 -0.27
CA ASN A 251 -13.70 6.25 -1.67
C ASN A 251 -14.80 6.85 -2.57
N HIS A 252 -14.40 7.74 -3.48
CA HIS A 252 -15.32 8.53 -4.31
C HIS A 252 -16.10 7.67 -5.29
N TYR A 253 -15.46 6.64 -5.85
CA TYR A 253 -16.09 5.77 -6.85
C TYR A 253 -16.87 4.60 -6.25
N TRP A 254 -17.11 4.59 -4.94
CA TRP A 254 -17.71 3.45 -4.25
C TRP A 254 -19.23 3.28 -4.47
N PRO A 255 -19.75 2.05 -4.65
CA PRO A 255 -21.15 1.81 -5.01
C PRO A 255 -22.20 2.28 -3.99
N THR A 256 -21.86 2.40 -2.71
CA THR A 256 -22.80 2.81 -1.65
C THR A 256 -22.76 4.32 -1.36
N GLN A 257 -21.88 5.08 -2.01
CA GLN A 257 -21.73 6.52 -1.78
C GLN A 257 -22.56 7.34 -2.77
N ASP A 258 -23.15 8.42 -2.27
CA ASP A 258 -23.75 9.45 -3.11
C ASP A 258 -22.66 10.35 -3.71
N ARG A 259 -22.81 10.73 -4.98
CA ARG A 259 -21.91 11.68 -5.63
C ARG A 259 -22.53 13.04 -5.78
N PHE A 260 -21.82 14.06 -5.32
CA PHE A 260 -22.12 15.45 -5.62
C PHE A 260 -21.59 15.79 -7.02
N ALA A 261 -22.41 16.47 -7.84
CA ALA A 261 -22.08 16.95 -9.19
C ALA A 261 -21.72 15.86 -10.23
N VAL A 262 -22.69 14.99 -10.55
CA VAL A 262 -22.58 14.01 -11.65
C VAL A 262 -23.10 14.62 -12.96
N LYS A 263 -22.44 14.34 -14.08
CA LYS A 263 -22.98 14.70 -15.40
C LYS A 263 -24.32 13.98 -15.62
N PHE A 264 -25.28 14.65 -16.25
CA PHE A 264 -26.55 14.01 -16.60
C PHE A 264 -26.29 12.77 -17.47
N ASN A 265 -26.89 11.62 -17.09
CA ASN A 265 -26.70 10.31 -17.74
C ASN A 265 -25.25 9.79 -17.79
N ASP A 266 -24.43 10.06 -16.78
CA ASP A 266 -23.14 9.38 -16.64
C ASP A 266 -23.32 7.89 -16.32
N ASP A 267 -23.06 7.03 -17.31
CA ASP A 267 -23.20 5.58 -17.25
C ASP A 267 -22.13 4.91 -16.35
N ARG A 268 -21.07 5.65 -15.99
CA ARG A 268 -19.99 5.14 -15.13
C ARG A 268 -20.29 5.28 -13.64
N VAL A 269 -21.34 5.99 -13.26
CA VAL A 269 -21.65 6.37 -11.87
C VAL A 269 -22.88 5.64 -11.33
N TYR A 270 -22.88 5.35 -10.03
CA TYR A 270 -23.99 4.74 -9.29
C TYR A 270 -25.08 5.76 -8.91
N THR A 271 -25.79 6.31 -9.89
CA THR A 271 -26.80 7.36 -9.68
C THR A 271 -28.17 6.83 -9.21
N ASN A 272 -28.48 5.56 -9.45
CA ASN A 272 -29.77 4.96 -9.08
C ASN A 272 -29.85 4.59 -7.58
N ALA A 273 -30.83 5.13 -6.87
CA ALA A 273 -30.99 4.91 -5.43
C ALA A 273 -31.31 3.45 -5.06
N ASN A 274 -32.13 2.75 -5.87
CA ASN A 274 -32.43 1.33 -5.63
C ASN A 274 -31.19 0.46 -5.79
N GLU A 275 -30.35 0.79 -6.79
CA GLU A 275 -29.06 0.11 -7.02
C GLU A 275 -28.12 0.29 -5.83
N ARG A 276 -27.95 1.53 -5.34
CA ARG A 276 -27.15 1.82 -4.14
C ARG A 276 -27.69 1.10 -2.91
N ASN A 277 -29.01 1.13 -2.70
CA ASN A 277 -29.65 0.42 -1.60
C ASN A 277 -29.46 -1.11 -1.68
N ALA A 278 -29.44 -1.67 -2.88
CA ALA A 278 -29.13 -3.09 -3.08
C ALA A 278 -27.66 -3.43 -2.75
N PHE A 279 -26.70 -2.55 -3.03
CA PHE A 279 -25.34 -2.72 -2.53
C PHE A 279 -25.25 -2.58 -1.01
N ILE A 280 -25.95 -1.60 -0.42
CA ILE A 280 -26.01 -1.41 1.04
C ILE A 280 -26.60 -2.64 1.73
N SER A 281 -27.61 -3.28 1.14
CA SER A 281 -28.29 -4.43 1.75
C SER A 281 -27.43 -5.69 1.82
N LEU A 282 -26.32 -5.77 1.06
CA LEU A 282 -25.36 -6.87 1.15
C LEU A 282 -24.78 -7.07 2.56
N LYS A 283 -24.73 -6.01 3.38
CA LYS A 283 -24.31 -6.11 4.78
C LYS A 283 -25.19 -7.04 5.62
N ASN A 284 -26.42 -7.30 5.16
CA ASN A 284 -27.37 -8.21 5.80
C ASN A 284 -27.45 -9.58 5.11
N ASP A 285 -26.74 -9.79 3.99
CA ASP A 285 -26.74 -11.06 3.26
C ASP A 285 -25.76 -12.05 3.90
N PRO A 286 -26.20 -13.23 4.38
CA PRO A 286 -25.33 -14.18 5.05
C PRO A 286 -24.21 -14.76 4.16
N GLU A 287 -24.51 -14.99 2.87
CA GLU A 287 -23.56 -15.55 1.91
C GLU A 287 -22.47 -14.52 1.59
N PHE A 288 -22.87 -13.27 1.35
CA PHE A 288 -21.92 -12.18 1.17
C PHE A 288 -21.06 -11.96 2.43
N ASN A 289 -21.65 -11.97 3.63
CA ASN A 289 -20.90 -11.77 4.87
C ASN A 289 -19.86 -12.87 5.12
N HIS A 290 -20.18 -14.13 4.80
CA HIS A 290 -19.21 -15.22 4.84
C HIS A 290 -18.02 -14.94 3.91
N TYR A 291 -18.28 -14.66 2.63
CA TYR A 291 -17.20 -14.41 1.68
C TYR A 291 -16.44 -13.11 1.94
N LYS A 292 -17.10 -12.08 2.47
CA LYS A 292 -16.44 -10.88 2.99
C LYS A 292 -15.36 -11.25 3.99
N TRP A 293 -15.68 -12.08 4.99
CA TRP A 293 -14.70 -12.47 6.00
C TRP A 293 -13.57 -13.33 5.42
N LYS A 294 -13.89 -14.28 4.54
CA LYS A 294 -12.88 -15.06 3.80
C LYS A 294 -11.90 -14.15 3.05
N ARG A 295 -12.42 -13.15 2.35
CA ARG A 295 -11.57 -12.25 1.55
C ARG A 295 -10.75 -11.31 2.42
N PHE A 296 -11.30 -10.80 3.53
CA PHE A 296 -10.52 -10.03 4.49
C PHE A 296 -9.43 -10.87 5.15
N LEU A 297 -9.73 -12.13 5.49
CA LEU A 297 -8.76 -13.09 5.99
C LEU A 297 -7.62 -13.30 5.00
N LYS A 298 -7.92 -13.49 3.71
CA LYS A 298 -6.90 -13.57 2.66
C LYS A 298 -6.00 -12.33 2.65
N CYS A 299 -6.59 -11.14 2.65
CA CYS A 299 -5.82 -9.90 2.58
C CYS A 299 -4.88 -9.71 3.79
N MET A 300 -5.30 -10.09 4.99
CA MET A 300 -4.44 -9.97 6.19
C MET A 300 -3.34 -11.03 6.28
N MET A 301 -3.41 -12.08 5.47
CA MET A 301 -2.46 -13.19 5.44
C MET A 301 -1.40 -13.09 4.34
N VAL A 302 -1.47 -12.08 3.47
CA VAL A 302 -0.51 -11.96 2.37
C VAL A 302 0.89 -11.67 2.95
N PRO A 303 1.87 -12.58 2.77
CA PRO A 303 3.21 -12.36 3.31
C PRO A 303 3.94 -11.28 2.53
N GLU A 304 4.81 -10.54 3.23
CA GLU A 304 5.62 -9.49 2.62
C GLU A 304 6.54 -10.01 1.52
N GLN A 305 7.18 -11.16 1.74
CA GLN A 305 8.04 -11.78 0.74
C GLN A 305 7.27 -12.12 -0.54
N LEU A 306 5.99 -12.49 -0.42
CA LEU A 306 5.14 -12.76 -1.57
C LEU A 306 4.78 -11.47 -2.32
N MET A 307 4.51 -10.37 -1.60
CA MET A 307 4.31 -9.05 -2.23
C MET A 307 5.55 -8.60 -3.01
N LYS A 308 6.75 -8.75 -2.42
CA LYS A 308 8.02 -8.42 -3.09
C LYS A 308 8.25 -9.28 -4.34
N SER A 309 8.03 -10.59 -4.22
CA SER A 309 8.17 -11.51 -5.35
C SER A 309 7.17 -11.21 -6.47
N ALA A 310 5.95 -10.80 -6.14
CA ALA A 310 4.94 -10.34 -7.09
C ALA A 310 5.40 -9.06 -7.82
N MET A 311 5.92 -8.06 -7.10
CA MET A 311 6.43 -6.83 -7.74
C MET A 311 7.67 -7.09 -8.60
N ALA A 312 8.53 -8.02 -8.19
CA ALA A 312 9.70 -8.45 -8.95
C ALA A 312 9.36 -9.16 -10.29
N LEU A 313 8.08 -9.40 -10.57
CA LEU A 313 7.62 -9.86 -11.89
C LEU A 313 7.57 -8.74 -12.93
N HIS A 314 7.64 -7.48 -12.51
CA HIS A 314 7.50 -6.33 -13.40
C HIS A 314 8.55 -5.24 -13.16
N LEU A 315 9.22 -5.29 -12.01
CA LEU A 315 10.24 -4.34 -11.55
C LEU A 315 11.52 -5.11 -11.27
N ASP A 316 12.67 -4.59 -11.71
CA ASP A 316 13.97 -5.23 -11.48
C ASP A 316 14.51 -4.88 -10.07
N PRO A 317 14.59 -5.83 -9.12
CA PRO A 317 15.13 -5.54 -7.78
C PRO A 317 16.61 -5.18 -7.77
N SER A 318 17.35 -5.46 -8.85
CA SER A 318 18.75 -5.05 -9.00
C SER A 318 18.87 -3.61 -9.51
N ASN A 319 17.83 -3.09 -10.16
CA ASN A 319 17.76 -1.69 -10.54
C ASN A 319 17.40 -0.83 -9.31
N PRO A 320 18.23 0.15 -8.94
CA PRO A 320 18.00 1.00 -7.76
C PRO A 320 16.63 1.70 -7.73
N ARG A 321 16.14 2.17 -8.88
CA ARG A 321 14.86 2.89 -8.99
C ARG A 321 13.69 1.94 -8.74
N ASP A 322 13.70 0.80 -9.42
CA ASP A 322 12.68 -0.23 -9.30
C ASP A 322 12.66 -0.83 -7.90
N ALA A 323 13.82 -1.13 -7.33
CA ALA A 323 13.94 -1.59 -5.94
C ALA A 323 13.30 -0.60 -4.95
N SER A 324 13.45 0.71 -5.19
CA SER A 324 12.80 1.71 -4.35
C SER A 324 11.28 1.75 -4.54
N GLU A 325 10.77 1.56 -5.76
CA GLU A 325 9.32 1.46 -5.99
C GLU A 325 8.74 0.19 -5.36
N ILE A 326 9.42 -0.97 -5.48
CA ILE A 326 9.05 -2.21 -4.79
C ILE A 326 8.92 -1.95 -3.28
N ASN A 327 9.93 -1.31 -2.67
CA ASN A 327 9.91 -1.01 -1.25
C ASN A 327 8.78 -0.05 -0.86
N LEU A 328 8.55 1.00 -1.65
CA LEU A 328 7.49 1.97 -1.41
C LEU A 328 6.10 1.32 -1.42
N ILE A 329 5.80 0.54 -2.48
CA ILE A 329 4.50 -0.13 -2.65
C ILE A 329 4.30 -1.19 -1.57
N THR A 330 5.33 -2.00 -1.31
CA THR A 330 5.28 -3.04 -0.27
C THR A 330 5.06 -2.43 1.11
N GLN A 331 5.80 -1.37 1.47
CA GLN A 331 5.65 -0.71 2.77
C GLN A 331 4.26 -0.10 2.93
N ALA A 332 3.78 0.66 1.93
CA ALA A 332 2.46 1.28 1.99
C ALA A 332 1.35 0.22 2.14
N THR A 333 1.45 -0.89 1.41
CA THR A 333 0.50 -2.00 1.51
C THR A 333 0.58 -2.68 2.88
N HIS A 334 1.79 -2.95 3.38
CA HIS A 334 2.01 -3.59 4.67
C HIS A 334 1.47 -2.75 5.84
N GLU A 335 1.67 -1.43 5.83
CA GLU A 335 1.10 -0.51 6.81
C GLU A 335 -0.43 -0.56 6.85
N ARG A 336 -1.08 -0.75 5.70
CA ARG A 336 -2.54 -0.95 5.61
C ARG A 336 -2.97 -2.31 6.14
N ILE A 337 -2.21 -3.37 5.85
CA ILE A 337 -2.49 -4.72 6.36
C ILE A 337 -2.37 -4.77 7.89
N ILE A 338 -1.42 -4.05 8.50
CA ILE A 338 -1.34 -3.90 9.96
C ILE A 338 -2.63 -3.27 10.51
N LYS A 339 -3.09 -2.17 9.91
CA LYS A 339 -4.35 -1.52 10.33
C LYS A 339 -5.56 -2.45 10.14
N LEU A 340 -5.61 -3.17 9.02
CA LEU A 340 -6.66 -4.14 8.75
C LEU A 340 -6.70 -5.24 9.83
N ARG A 341 -5.54 -5.81 10.17
CA ARG A 341 -5.41 -6.84 11.22
C ARG A 341 -5.88 -6.35 12.57
N ALA A 342 -5.43 -5.16 12.98
CA ALA A 342 -5.84 -4.56 14.24
C ALA A 342 -7.35 -4.38 14.34
N VAL A 343 -7.98 -3.92 13.26
CA VAL A 343 -9.43 -3.70 13.22
C VAL A 343 -10.18 -5.03 13.15
N LEU A 344 -9.82 -5.96 12.27
CA LEU A 344 -10.48 -7.26 12.15
C LEU A 344 -10.43 -8.05 13.47
N LEU A 345 -9.27 -8.14 14.11
CA LEU A 345 -9.13 -8.88 15.36
C LEU A 345 -9.79 -8.17 16.57
N SER A 346 -10.11 -6.87 16.46
CA SER A 346 -10.96 -6.16 17.44
C SER A 346 -12.46 -6.45 17.27
N ILE A 347 -12.88 -7.11 16.20
CA ILE A 347 -14.29 -7.42 15.88
C ILE A 347 -14.60 -8.84 16.39
N PRO A 348 -15.45 -9.00 17.42
CA PRO A 348 -15.81 -10.32 17.95
C PRO A 348 -16.38 -11.28 16.90
N GLU A 349 -17.19 -10.76 15.97
CA GLU A 349 -17.82 -11.53 14.89
C GLU A 349 -16.78 -12.15 13.94
N PHE A 350 -15.69 -11.43 13.66
CA PHE A 350 -14.60 -11.94 12.83
C PHE A 350 -13.79 -13.00 13.57
N ARG A 351 -13.48 -12.78 14.86
CA ARG A 351 -12.81 -13.80 15.69
C ARG A 351 -13.64 -15.09 15.77
N ALA A 352 -14.95 -14.97 15.96
CA ALA A 352 -15.87 -16.10 15.96
C ALA A 352 -15.88 -16.83 14.61
N TYR A 353 -15.90 -16.10 13.49
CA TYR A 353 -15.76 -16.68 12.15
C TYR A 353 -14.44 -17.46 12.01
N LEU A 354 -13.30 -16.86 12.38
CA LEU A 354 -11.98 -17.48 12.24
C LEU A 354 -11.85 -18.80 13.00
N ASN A 355 -12.45 -18.90 14.19
CA ASN A 355 -12.47 -20.13 14.99
C ASN A 355 -13.49 -21.18 14.54
N SER A 356 -14.44 -20.81 13.69
CA SER A 356 -15.45 -21.74 13.21
C SER A 356 -14.86 -22.76 12.23
N GLU A 357 -15.51 -23.91 12.08
CA GLU A 357 -15.13 -24.91 11.05
C GLU A 357 -15.14 -24.30 9.63
N LEU A 358 -16.07 -23.36 9.38
CA LEU A 358 -16.15 -22.64 8.13
C LEU A 358 -14.90 -21.78 7.88
N GLY A 359 -14.48 -21.00 8.88
CA GLY A 359 -13.28 -20.17 8.82
C GLY A 359 -11.99 -20.98 8.65
N LYS A 360 -11.87 -22.12 9.32
CA LYS A 360 -10.73 -23.04 9.16
C LYS A 360 -10.67 -23.66 7.75
N ASN A 361 -11.82 -24.04 7.18
CA ASN A 361 -11.89 -24.54 5.81
C ASN A 361 -11.53 -23.45 4.79
N ASP A 362 -12.03 -22.23 4.99
CA ASP A 362 -11.69 -21.08 4.16
C ASP A 362 -10.19 -20.75 4.22
N LEU A 363 -9.60 -20.83 5.41
CA LEU A 363 -8.16 -20.66 5.60
C LEU A 363 -7.36 -21.67 4.77
N HIS A 364 -7.78 -22.93 4.73
CA HIS A 364 -7.17 -23.94 3.86
C HIS A 364 -7.32 -23.58 2.37
N ALA A 365 -8.51 -23.14 1.95
CA ALA A 365 -8.75 -22.71 0.57
C ALA A 365 -7.88 -21.50 0.20
N ILE A 366 -7.69 -20.54 1.10
CA ILE A 366 -6.80 -19.38 0.90
C ILE A 366 -5.35 -19.82 0.72
N LYS A 367 -4.86 -20.76 1.53
CA LYS A 367 -3.52 -21.35 1.36
C LYS A 367 -3.36 -21.99 -0.03
N GLN A 368 -4.39 -22.67 -0.53
CA GLN A 368 -4.39 -23.22 -1.90
C GLN A 368 -4.38 -22.12 -2.97
N GLU A 369 -5.14 -21.03 -2.79
CA GLU A 369 -5.11 -19.88 -3.70
C GLU A 369 -3.69 -19.25 -3.77
N PHE A 370 -2.99 -19.12 -2.63
CA PHE A 370 -1.60 -18.64 -2.63
C PHE A 370 -0.65 -19.61 -3.35
N ASN A 371 -0.81 -20.92 -3.13
CA ASN A 371 -0.02 -21.93 -3.84
C ASN A 371 -0.26 -21.89 -5.35
N GLN A 372 -1.50 -21.68 -5.78
CA GLN A 372 -1.83 -21.51 -7.18
C GLN A 372 -1.12 -20.28 -7.77
N TYR A 373 -1.22 -19.12 -7.09
CA TYR A 373 -0.54 -17.90 -7.52
C TYR A 373 0.98 -18.10 -7.65
N MET A 374 1.62 -18.72 -6.64
CA MET A 374 3.05 -18.99 -6.68
C MET A 374 3.44 -19.94 -7.82
N ALA A 375 2.64 -20.97 -8.08
CA ALA A 375 2.90 -21.91 -9.17
C ALA A 375 2.76 -21.27 -10.56
N GLU A 376 1.80 -20.35 -10.74
CA GLU A 376 1.56 -19.65 -12.01
C GLU A 376 2.55 -18.52 -12.25
N SER A 377 2.86 -17.72 -11.21
CA SER A 377 3.58 -16.46 -11.36
C SER A 377 5.08 -16.56 -11.01
N LEU A 378 5.48 -17.44 -10.08
CA LEU A 378 6.85 -17.48 -9.55
C LEU A 378 7.73 -18.60 -10.14
N ILE A 379 7.48 -18.99 -11.40
CA ILE A 379 8.20 -20.07 -12.10
C ILE A 379 9.73 -19.87 -12.04
N ASN A 380 10.20 -18.62 -12.16
CA ASN A 380 11.62 -18.26 -12.12
C ASN A 380 12.19 -18.01 -10.71
N GLN A 381 11.36 -18.14 -9.66
CA GLN A 381 11.69 -17.88 -8.26
C GLN A 381 11.37 -19.10 -7.37
N GLN A 382 11.44 -20.32 -7.93
CA GLN A 382 11.03 -21.56 -7.26
C GLN A 382 11.72 -21.81 -5.91
N SER A 383 12.95 -21.31 -5.73
CA SER A 383 13.72 -21.43 -4.48
C SER A 383 13.11 -20.67 -3.29
N LEU A 384 12.30 -19.63 -3.54
CA LEU A 384 11.67 -18.82 -2.49
C LEU A 384 10.38 -19.43 -1.95
N ILE A 385 9.72 -20.29 -2.75
CA ILE A 385 8.39 -20.84 -2.44
C ILE A 385 8.34 -21.54 -1.07
N PRO A 386 9.29 -22.41 -0.68
CA PRO A 386 9.24 -23.08 0.62
C PRO A 386 9.28 -22.10 1.81
N SER A 387 10.05 -21.01 1.69
CA SER A 387 10.11 -19.97 2.73
C SER A 387 8.77 -19.24 2.85
N ILE A 388 8.19 -18.85 1.71
CA ILE A 388 6.89 -18.15 1.68
C ILE A 388 5.78 -19.05 2.26
N GLN A 389 5.77 -20.35 1.90
CA GLN A 389 4.80 -21.30 2.44
C GLN A 389 4.92 -21.45 3.96
N LYS A 390 6.15 -21.49 4.49
CA LYS A 390 6.39 -21.51 5.93
C LYS A 390 5.86 -20.25 6.62
N ASP A 391 6.04 -19.08 6.01
CA ASP A 391 5.52 -17.81 6.55
C ASP A 391 3.99 -17.81 6.59
N ILE A 392 3.34 -18.28 5.51
CA ILE A 392 1.87 -18.43 5.45
C ILE A 392 1.38 -19.37 6.56
N GLU A 393 2.05 -20.51 6.77
CA GLU A 393 1.68 -21.47 7.81
C GLU A 393 1.83 -20.84 9.21
N SER A 394 2.98 -20.24 9.49
CA SER A 394 3.25 -19.61 10.78
C SER A 394 2.27 -18.47 11.09
N GLN A 395 1.89 -17.67 10.10
CA GLN A 395 0.90 -16.61 10.27
C GLN A 395 -0.51 -17.19 10.53
N SER A 396 -0.87 -18.26 9.80
CA SER A 396 -2.15 -18.94 9.98
C SER A 396 -2.32 -19.47 11.40
N ASP A 397 -1.31 -20.19 11.89
CA ASP A 397 -1.30 -20.75 13.24
C ASP A 397 -1.35 -19.65 14.30
N HIS A 398 -0.62 -18.55 14.06
CA HIS A 398 -0.62 -17.40 14.94
C HIS A 398 -2.03 -16.79 15.07
N TYR A 399 -2.73 -16.49 13.97
CA TYR A 399 -4.05 -15.87 14.04
C TYR A 399 -5.13 -16.79 14.59
N LEU A 400 -5.07 -18.09 14.32
CA LEU A 400 -5.95 -19.08 14.94
C LEU A 400 -5.74 -19.11 16.46
N LYS A 401 -4.49 -19.15 16.92
CA LYS A 401 -4.16 -19.13 18.34
C LYS A 401 -4.68 -17.86 19.03
N LEU A 402 -4.48 -16.70 18.41
CA LEU A 402 -4.94 -15.40 18.92
C LEU A 402 -6.46 -15.33 19.11
N SER A 403 -7.20 -16.11 18.34
CA SER A 403 -8.66 -16.11 18.38
C SER A 403 -9.21 -17.21 19.28
N SER A 404 -8.46 -18.27 19.56
CA SER A 404 -8.93 -19.47 20.28
C SER A 404 -9.23 -19.24 21.77
N SER A 405 -10.44 -19.59 22.22
CA SER A 405 -10.91 -19.42 23.60
C SER A 405 -10.22 -20.32 24.65
N GLU A 406 -9.33 -21.22 24.23
CA GLU A 406 -8.68 -22.22 25.08
C GLU A 406 -7.37 -21.73 25.73
N SER A 407 -6.90 -20.54 25.34
CA SER A 407 -5.79 -19.84 26.01
C SER A 407 -6.32 -18.57 26.65
N GLU A 408 -5.61 -18.01 27.65
CA GLU A 408 -5.73 -16.58 27.93
C GLU A 408 -5.37 -15.86 26.63
N THR A 409 -6.39 -15.53 25.84
CA THR A 409 -6.19 -15.01 24.50
C THR A 409 -5.43 -13.71 24.64
N LEU A 410 -4.36 -13.58 23.84
CA LEU A 410 -3.57 -12.35 23.81
C LEU A 410 -4.50 -11.14 23.58
N ILE A 411 -5.54 -11.33 22.76
CA ILE A 411 -6.62 -10.37 22.51
C ILE A 411 -7.80 -10.64 23.46
N LYS A 412 -8.20 -9.63 24.22
CA LYS A 412 -9.28 -9.70 25.21
C LYS A 412 -10.62 -9.21 24.65
N GLU A 413 -11.70 -9.53 25.37
CA GLU A 413 -13.02 -9.05 25.01
C GLU A 413 -13.11 -7.52 25.16
N GLY A 414 -13.78 -6.87 24.20
CA GLY A 414 -13.83 -5.41 24.12
C GLY A 414 -12.52 -4.70 23.74
N ASP A 415 -11.43 -5.43 23.44
CA ASP A 415 -10.21 -4.80 22.91
C ASP A 415 -10.54 -4.04 21.62
N ASN A 416 -10.24 -2.74 21.63
CA ASN A 416 -10.32 -1.89 20.44
C ASN A 416 -9.05 -2.00 19.57
N PRO A 417 -9.02 -1.45 18.34
CA PRO A 417 -7.87 -1.58 17.44
C PRO A 417 -6.54 -1.14 18.05
N LEU A 418 -6.53 -0.14 18.94
CA LEU A 418 -5.30 0.33 19.59
C LEU A 418 -4.74 -0.73 20.57
N HIS A 419 -5.58 -1.38 21.38
CA HIS A 419 -5.16 -2.52 22.20
C HIS A 419 -4.55 -3.63 21.34
N VAL A 420 -5.22 -3.97 20.24
CA VAL A 420 -4.80 -5.05 19.35
C VAL A 420 -3.43 -4.73 18.73
N THR A 421 -3.21 -3.52 18.20
CA THR A 421 -1.88 -3.16 17.65
C THR A 421 -0.74 -3.32 18.66
N ILE A 422 -0.98 -2.96 19.92
CA ILE A 422 0.01 -3.06 21.00
C ILE A 422 0.30 -4.53 21.28
N ARG A 423 -0.75 -5.32 21.51
CA ARG A 423 -0.66 -6.74 21.83
C ARG A 423 0.03 -7.57 20.75
N LEU A 424 -0.20 -7.25 19.48
CA LEU A 424 0.47 -7.91 18.35
C LEU A 424 1.92 -7.46 18.16
N GLY A 425 2.38 -6.42 18.87
CA GLY A 425 3.69 -5.81 18.63
C GLY A 425 3.77 -5.07 17.29
N GLU A 426 2.62 -4.65 16.76
CA GLU A 426 2.48 -3.96 15.47
C GLU A 426 2.16 -2.47 15.64
N TYR A 427 2.41 -1.94 16.84
CA TYR A 427 2.23 -0.52 17.10
C TYR A 427 3.20 0.33 16.27
N ARG A 428 2.67 1.10 15.33
CA ARG A 428 3.41 2.00 14.44
C ARG A 428 3.21 3.45 14.89
N PHE A 429 3.81 3.84 16.01
CA PHE A 429 3.86 5.21 16.57
C PHE A 429 2.92 6.27 15.91
N ASP A 430 3.42 7.05 14.95
CA ASP A 430 2.65 8.12 14.29
C ASP A 430 1.47 7.56 13.48
N GLU A 431 1.65 6.43 12.80
CA GLU A 431 0.63 5.80 11.95
C GLU A 431 -0.54 5.19 12.77
N SER A 432 -0.22 4.50 13.87
CA SER A 432 -1.19 3.97 14.83
C SER A 432 -1.92 5.10 15.56
N GLN A 433 -1.21 6.16 15.93
CA GLN A 433 -1.85 7.33 16.52
C GLN A 433 -2.81 8.00 15.54
N LYS A 434 -2.40 8.23 14.30
CA LYS A 434 -3.26 8.80 13.26
C LYS A 434 -4.52 7.96 13.02
N ALA A 435 -4.38 6.63 13.05
CA ALA A 435 -5.49 5.70 12.78
C ALA A 435 -6.43 5.54 13.98
N PHE A 436 -5.89 5.47 15.21
CA PHE A 436 -6.58 4.93 16.38
C PHE A 436 -6.53 5.82 17.62
N SER A 437 -6.14 7.09 17.51
CA SER A 437 -6.08 8.05 18.64
C SER A 437 -7.39 8.17 19.41
N ASP A 438 -8.52 8.01 18.74
CA ASP A 438 -9.86 8.09 19.34
C ASP A 438 -10.08 6.98 20.41
N TYR A 439 -9.24 5.95 20.44
CA TYR A 439 -9.28 4.85 21.40
C TYR A 439 -8.30 4.99 22.59
N LEU A 440 -7.50 6.06 22.65
CA LEU A 440 -6.43 6.25 23.64
C LEU A 440 -6.91 6.13 25.10
N HIS A 441 -8.15 6.56 25.36
CA HIS A 441 -8.78 6.57 26.68
C HIS A 441 -9.94 5.58 26.81
N THR A 442 -10.13 4.70 25.81
CA THR A 442 -11.25 3.78 25.76
C THR A 442 -10.81 2.45 26.33
N ALA A 443 -11.37 2.06 27.47
CA ALA A 443 -11.11 0.77 28.09
C ALA A 443 -11.78 -0.38 27.34
N ASN A 444 -11.21 -1.58 27.44
CA ASN A 444 -11.84 -2.82 27.00
C ASN A 444 -12.88 -3.32 28.03
N SER A 445 -13.44 -4.51 27.82
CA SER A 445 -14.49 -5.06 28.72
C SER A 445 -14.01 -5.35 30.14
N ASP A 446 -12.69 -5.51 30.34
CA ASP A 446 -12.08 -5.70 31.67
C ASP A 446 -11.72 -4.37 32.35
N GLY A 447 -12.06 -3.23 31.73
CA GLY A 447 -11.67 -1.90 32.22
C GLY A 447 -10.21 -1.53 31.95
N GLN A 448 -9.48 -2.35 31.19
CA GLN A 448 -8.07 -2.11 30.84
C GLN A 448 -7.95 -1.05 29.74
N LEU A 449 -7.05 -0.09 29.92
CA LEU A 449 -6.69 0.91 28.90
C LEU A 449 -5.55 0.42 27.98
N PRO A 450 -5.38 0.99 26.76
CA PRO A 450 -4.32 0.58 25.85
C PRO A 450 -2.90 0.71 26.44
N ILE A 451 -2.63 1.76 27.21
CA ILE A 451 -1.33 1.94 27.89
C ILE A 451 -1.08 0.83 28.92
N GLU A 452 -2.13 0.30 29.54
CA GLU A 452 -2.02 -0.80 30.50
C GLU A 452 -1.83 -2.15 29.81
N ALA A 453 -2.26 -2.29 28.56
CA ALA A 453 -1.90 -3.45 27.74
C ALA A 453 -0.39 -3.45 27.41
N ALA A 454 0.19 -2.28 27.14
CA ALA A 454 1.64 -2.14 27.00
C ALA A 454 2.38 -2.42 28.33
N ALA A 455 1.81 -2.00 29.47
CA ALA A 455 2.37 -2.31 30.79
C ALA A 455 2.35 -3.82 31.09
N ASP A 456 1.30 -4.56 30.71
CA ASP A 456 1.28 -6.03 30.82
C ASP A 456 2.44 -6.68 30.07
N MET A 457 2.67 -6.24 28.82
CA MET A 457 3.80 -6.74 28.03
C MET A 457 5.15 -6.40 28.69
N ALA A 458 5.27 -5.22 29.31
CA ALA A 458 6.48 -4.79 30.00
C ALA A 458 6.80 -5.64 31.25
N GLN A 459 5.83 -6.29 31.88
CA GLN A 459 6.06 -7.11 33.09
C GLN A 459 7.04 -8.26 32.82
N SER A 460 6.86 -9.00 31.73
CA SER A 460 7.74 -10.11 31.34
C SER A 460 8.90 -9.69 30.43
N TYR A 461 8.93 -8.43 29.97
CA TYR A 461 9.93 -7.95 29.04
C TYR A 461 11.27 -7.65 29.72
N GLU A 462 12.37 -8.04 29.06
CA GLU A 462 13.73 -7.66 29.42
C GLU A 462 14.09 -6.32 28.74
N VAL A 463 14.42 -5.31 29.53
CA VAL A 463 14.68 -3.94 29.07
C VAL A 463 15.78 -3.94 28.01
N GLY A 464 15.50 -3.36 26.83
CA GLY A 464 16.46 -3.26 25.73
C GLY A 464 16.73 -4.55 24.94
N SER A 465 15.97 -5.61 25.16
CA SER A 465 16.11 -6.88 24.43
C SER A 465 15.63 -6.82 22.98
N GLU A 466 14.68 -5.95 22.67
CA GLU A 466 14.20 -5.71 21.30
C GLU A 466 15.10 -4.68 20.60
N LYS A 467 15.57 -5.03 19.41
CA LYS A 467 16.51 -4.21 18.62
C LYS A 467 16.08 -3.97 17.18
N ILE A 468 15.03 -4.65 16.73
CA ILE A 468 14.55 -4.63 15.35
C ILE A 468 13.32 -3.71 15.27
N ASN A 469 12.25 -4.07 15.99
CA ASN A 469 10.96 -3.38 15.86
C ASN A 469 10.62 -2.58 17.13
N PRO A 470 10.66 -1.24 17.09
CA PRO A 470 10.35 -0.41 18.26
C PRO A 470 8.90 -0.55 18.75
N GLY A 471 7.97 -1.05 17.92
CA GLY A 471 6.59 -1.35 18.32
C GLY A 471 6.45 -2.58 19.21
N LYS A 472 7.49 -3.44 19.27
CA LYS A 472 7.58 -4.59 20.18
C LYS A 472 8.26 -4.26 21.51
N ASP A 473 8.89 -3.09 21.62
CA ASP A 473 9.42 -2.58 22.89
C ASP A 473 8.30 -1.85 23.66
N PRO A 474 7.77 -2.44 24.74
CA PRO A 474 6.63 -1.87 25.45
C PRO A 474 6.96 -0.54 26.13
N PHE A 475 8.21 -0.25 26.49
CA PHE A 475 8.59 1.04 27.09
C PHE A 475 8.61 2.15 26.04
N CYS A 476 9.03 1.85 24.80
CA CYS A 476 8.86 2.78 23.69
C CYS A 476 7.38 3.10 23.44
N VAL A 477 6.52 2.07 23.47
CA VAL A 477 5.06 2.24 23.31
C VAL A 477 4.47 3.07 24.44
N ILE A 478 4.74 2.73 25.71
CA ILE A 478 4.26 3.48 26.88
C ILE A 478 4.67 4.96 26.79
N ARG A 479 5.96 5.23 26.53
CA ARG A 479 6.48 6.59 26.38
C ARG A 479 5.74 7.36 25.30
N HIS A 480 5.50 6.73 24.16
CA HIS A 480 4.76 7.39 23.07
C HIS A 480 3.31 7.66 23.45
N LEU A 481 2.59 6.71 24.05
CA LEU A 481 1.21 6.90 24.48
C LEU A 481 1.08 8.04 25.51
N LEU A 482 2.00 8.13 26.47
CA LEU A 482 2.06 9.24 27.44
C LEU A 482 2.26 10.58 26.72
N ALA A 483 3.18 10.64 25.75
CA ALA A 483 3.42 11.85 24.94
C ALA A 483 2.20 12.25 24.09
N GLN A 484 1.32 11.31 23.75
CA GLN A 484 0.05 11.55 23.06
C GLN A 484 -1.12 11.87 24.00
N GLY A 485 -0.87 11.94 25.31
CA GLY A 485 -1.87 12.35 26.31
C GLY A 485 -2.48 11.23 27.13
N ALA A 486 -2.03 9.97 26.98
CA ALA A 486 -2.45 8.90 27.89
C ALA A 486 -2.10 9.24 29.35
N LYS A 487 -2.96 8.85 30.28
CA LYS A 487 -2.72 9.07 31.72
C LYS A 487 -1.81 7.99 32.27
N MET A 488 -0.85 8.39 33.11
CA MET A 488 -0.07 7.46 33.93
C MET A 488 -1.01 6.79 34.94
N THR A 489 -1.27 5.49 34.79
CA THR A 489 -2.07 4.72 35.75
C THR A 489 -1.17 4.10 36.82
N PRO A 490 -1.71 3.70 37.99
CA PRO A 490 -0.91 3.07 39.05
C PRO A 490 -0.13 1.85 38.55
N LYS A 491 -0.76 1.04 37.68
CA LYS A 491 -0.16 -0.14 37.08
C LYS A 491 1.04 0.21 36.18
N VAL A 492 0.92 1.26 35.37
CA VAL A 492 2.02 1.71 34.51
C VAL A 492 3.18 2.22 35.37
N ALA A 493 2.89 3.01 36.41
CA ALA A 493 3.91 3.52 37.32
C ALA A 493 4.65 2.40 38.05
N GLU A 494 3.94 1.40 38.58
CA GLU A 494 4.52 0.22 39.25
C GLU A 494 5.45 -0.58 38.32
N VAL A 495 5.06 -0.79 37.06
CA VAL A 495 5.90 -1.50 36.09
C VAL A 495 7.16 -0.71 35.73
N ILE A 496 7.05 0.61 35.55
CA ILE A 496 8.20 1.47 35.26
C ILE A 496 9.18 1.46 36.44
N GLU A 497 8.68 1.59 37.68
CA GLU A 497 9.48 1.58 38.90
C GLU A 497 10.17 0.23 39.13
N SER A 498 9.42 -0.86 39.06
CA SER A 498 9.96 -2.23 39.26
C SER A 498 11.03 -2.62 38.23
N LYS A 499 10.95 -2.05 37.03
CA LYS A 499 11.93 -2.28 35.95
C LYS A 499 13.08 -1.27 35.97
N GLY A 500 13.03 -0.25 36.84
CA GLY A 500 14.07 0.77 36.96
C GLY A 500 14.25 1.62 35.70
N VAL A 501 13.17 1.85 34.94
CA VAL A 501 13.23 2.56 33.65
C VAL A 501 12.92 4.04 33.84
N ASP A 502 13.80 4.92 33.35
CA ASP A 502 13.47 6.34 33.16
C ASP A 502 12.68 6.50 31.85
N ILE A 503 11.35 6.55 31.96
CA ILE A 503 10.46 6.55 30.79
C ILE A 503 10.59 7.82 29.93
N GLU A 504 10.97 8.96 30.50
CA GLU A 504 11.10 10.21 29.75
C GLU A 504 12.34 10.18 28.84
N ASN A 505 13.43 9.61 29.37
CA ASN A 505 14.70 9.50 28.68
C ASN A 505 14.89 8.17 27.94
N TYR A 506 13.99 7.20 28.09
CA TYR A 506 14.07 5.92 27.39
C TYR A 506 14.17 6.10 25.86
N ARG A 507 15.12 5.39 25.24
CA ARG A 507 15.34 5.41 23.79
C ARG A 507 15.49 3.98 23.30
N PHE A 508 14.85 3.69 22.17
CA PHE A 508 15.04 2.44 21.48
C PHE A 508 16.49 2.31 20.99
N HIS A 509 17.15 1.20 21.34
CA HIS A 509 18.50 0.89 20.86
C HIS A 509 18.41 -0.03 19.65
N SER A 510 18.47 0.54 18.45
CA SER A 510 18.35 -0.23 17.22
C SER A 510 19.60 -1.06 16.95
N GLN A 511 19.41 -2.25 16.37
CA GLN A 511 20.49 -3.10 15.85
C GLN A 511 21.41 -2.36 14.85
N TYR A 512 20.89 -1.35 14.16
CA TYR A 512 21.66 -0.56 13.20
C TYR A 512 22.76 0.27 13.85
N TYR A 513 22.63 0.61 15.14
CA TYR A 513 23.66 1.34 15.88
C TYR A 513 24.85 0.45 16.27
N ASP A 514 24.67 -0.86 16.26
CA ASP A 514 25.70 -1.85 16.58
C ASP A 514 26.48 -2.29 15.32
N ARG A 515 26.12 -1.79 14.13
CA ARG A 515 26.77 -2.17 12.87
C ARG A 515 28.16 -1.55 12.79
N LYS A 516 29.14 -2.37 12.41
CA LYS A 516 30.52 -1.91 12.19
C LYS A 516 30.58 -1.19 10.84
N ILE A 517 30.88 0.11 10.87
CA ILE A 517 31.04 0.96 9.68
C ILE A 517 32.45 1.54 9.71
N GLU A 518 33.32 1.04 8.83
CA GLU A 518 34.70 1.49 8.70
C GLU A 518 34.88 2.48 7.55
N ASN A 519 34.07 2.34 6.50
CA ASN A 519 34.15 3.15 5.28
C ASN A 519 32.77 3.51 4.73
N TYR A 520 32.73 4.34 3.68
CA TYR A 520 31.48 4.76 3.05
C TYR A 520 30.64 3.62 2.45
N ALA A 521 31.27 2.56 1.93
CA ALA A 521 30.54 1.43 1.37
C ALA A 521 29.75 0.70 2.46
N ASP A 522 30.36 0.47 3.63
CA ASP A 522 29.67 -0.13 4.79
C ASP A 522 28.46 0.72 5.22
N LEU A 523 28.63 2.06 5.24
CA LEU A 523 27.52 2.97 5.56
C LEU A 523 26.39 2.82 4.54
N LYS A 524 26.74 2.80 3.24
CA LYS A 524 25.76 2.70 2.15
C LYS A 524 24.98 1.39 2.24
N ASP A 525 25.64 0.28 2.58
CA ASP A 525 25.00 -1.01 2.80
C ASP A 525 24.01 -0.93 3.98
N VAL A 526 24.40 -0.34 5.11
CA VAL A 526 23.50 -0.13 6.27
C VAL A 526 22.31 0.79 5.91
N MET A 527 22.50 1.83 5.10
CA MET A 527 21.38 2.66 4.62
C MET A 527 20.45 1.84 3.72
N GLY A 528 21.00 0.96 2.88
CA GLY A 528 20.24 0.02 2.08
C GLY A 528 19.41 -0.94 2.94
N GLU A 529 19.97 -1.46 4.03
CA GLU A 529 19.26 -2.31 5.00
C GLU A 529 18.12 -1.54 5.68
N ILE A 530 18.37 -0.34 6.21
CA ILE A 530 17.33 0.50 6.84
C ILE A 530 16.21 0.84 5.86
N SER A 531 16.56 1.18 4.60
CA SER A 531 15.59 1.48 3.55
C SER A 531 14.63 0.31 3.31
N LYS A 532 15.16 -0.91 3.32
CA LYS A 532 14.45 -2.17 3.05
C LYS A 532 13.78 -2.80 4.27
N ASP A 533 13.95 -2.23 5.47
CA ASP A 533 13.37 -2.78 6.71
C ASP A 533 11.89 -2.41 6.85
N HIS A 534 11.01 -3.41 6.87
CA HIS A 534 9.55 -3.21 6.97
C HIS A 534 9.05 -3.20 8.41
N ASP A 535 9.90 -3.59 9.37
CA ASP A 535 9.64 -3.40 10.79
C ASP A 535 9.73 -1.92 11.21
N LEU A 536 10.18 -1.04 10.31
CA LEU A 536 10.31 0.38 10.57
C LEU A 536 9.33 1.21 9.74
N SER A 537 8.65 2.14 10.41
CA SER A 537 7.97 3.23 9.71
C SER A 537 8.98 4.18 9.08
N LEU A 538 8.54 4.95 8.08
CA LEU A 538 9.40 5.92 7.38
C LEU A 538 10.05 6.94 8.35
N LYS A 539 9.37 7.29 9.44
CA LYS A 539 9.95 8.16 10.47
C LYS A 539 11.11 7.48 11.20
N ASN A 540 10.93 6.24 11.62
CA ASN A 540 11.97 5.50 12.34
C ASN A 540 13.17 5.22 11.43
N LYS A 541 12.95 4.85 10.16
CA LYS A 541 14.03 4.76 9.15
C LYS A 541 14.88 6.03 9.12
N LYS A 542 14.24 7.20 9.05
CA LYS A 542 14.91 8.50 9.02
C LYS A 542 15.67 8.82 10.30
N ILE A 543 15.07 8.54 11.46
CA ILE A 543 15.73 8.75 12.76
C ILE A 543 16.99 7.87 12.86
N PHE A 544 16.86 6.60 12.48
CA PHE A 544 17.97 5.65 12.56
C PHE A 544 19.09 6.02 11.59
N ALA A 545 18.74 6.39 10.35
CA ALA A 545 19.70 6.87 9.36
C ALA A 545 20.50 8.08 9.84
N VAL A 546 19.82 9.07 10.43
CA VAL A 546 20.48 10.25 11.01
C VAL A 546 21.44 9.87 12.12
N ASN A 547 21.02 8.99 13.04
CA ASN A 547 21.85 8.60 14.17
C ASN A 547 23.08 7.78 13.72
N VAL A 548 22.91 6.84 12.78
CA VAL A 548 24.02 6.07 12.21
C VAL A 548 25.02 7.00 11.50
N ILE A 549 24.54 7.90 10.64
CA ILE A 549 25.43 8.85 9.95
C ILE A 549 26.14 9.74 10.97
N ARG A 550 25.43 10.26 11.99
CA ARG A 550 26.03 11.10 13.04
C ARG A 550 27.15 10.38 13.81
N GLN A 551 27.01 9.08 14.06
CA GLN A 551 28.01 8.28 14.78
C GLN A 551 29.30 8.11 13.98
N HIS A 552 29.21 7.99 12.65
CA HIS A 552 30.35 7.58 11.81
C HIS A 552 30.89 8.67 10.88
N ILE A 553 30.17 9.77 10.64
CA ILE A 553 30.56 10.76 9.63
C ILE A 553 31.95 11.39 9.87
N HIS A 554 32.40 11.44 11.13
CA HIS A 554 33.70 12.00 11.49
C HIS A 554 34.88 11.06 11.23
N SER A 555 34.67 9.76 11.00
CA SER A 555 35.73 8.83 10.63
C SER A 555 35.99 8.78 9.11
N PHE A 556 35.14 9.42 8.31
CA PHE A 556 35.27 9.40 6.85
C PHE A 556 36.26 10.42 6.32
N SER A 557 36.92 10.04 5.23
CA SER A 557 37.77 10.90 4.43
C SER A 557 36.96 11.98 3.69
N SER A 558 37.65 13.02 3.20
CA SER A 558 36.99 14.08 2.44
C SER A 558 36.30 13.57 1.16
N GLU A 559 36.82 12.53 0.51
CA GLU A 559 36.21 11.97 -0.70
C GLU A 559 34.95 11.16 -0.37
N GLU A 560 34.95 10.42 0.73
CA GLU A 560 33.78 9.69 1.22
C GLU A 560 32.64 10.63 1.61
N ILE A 561 32.95 11.75 2.28
CA ILE A 561 31.93 12.76 2.62
C ILE A 561 31.33 13.41 1.37
N LYS A 562 32.15 13.69 0.34
CA LYS A 562 31.65 14.18 -0.95
C LYS A 562 30.75 13.15 -1.63
N GLN A 563 31.12 11.87 -1.58
CA GLN A 563 30.31 10.80 -2.16
C GLN A 563 28.99 10.64 -1.41
N LEU A 564 28.98 10.66 -0.08
CA LEU A 564 27.76 10.69 0.73
C LEU A 564 26.85 11.87 0.34
N LYS A 565 27.42 13.06 0.18
CA LYS A 565 26.67 14.25 -0.26
C LYS A 565 26.06 14.06 -1.64
N LYS A 566 26.80 13.46 -2.57
CA LYS A 566 26.35 13.17 -3.94
C LYS A 566 25.20 12.17 -3.94
N ASP A 567 25.35 11.05 -3.21
CA ASP A 567 24.35 9.99 -3.17
C ASP A 567 23.07 10.44 -2.45
N LEU A 568 23.18 11.24 -1.39
CA LEU A 568 22.04 11.81 -0.65
C LEU A 568 21.24 12.84 -1.46
N ASN A 569 21.94 13.68 -2.25
CA ASN A 569 21.32 14.80 -2.94
C ASN A 569 20.99 14.53 -4.41
N GLY A 570 21.67 13.57 -5.03
CA GLY A 570 21.72 13.43 -6.47
C GLY A 570 22.57 14.53 -7.12
N THR A 571 22.64 14.49 -8.45
CA THR A 571 23.27 15.49 -9.31
C THR A 571 22.37 15.76 -10.51
N LYS A 572 22.73 16.73 -11.37
CA LYS A 572 21.98 17.00 -12.61
C LYS A 572 21.79 15.76 -13.49
N ASN A 573 22.79 14.86 -13.50
CA ASN A 573 22.83 13.70 -14.40
C ASN A 573 22.62 12.36 -13.68
N ASN A 574 22.61 12.34 -12.35
CA ASN A 574 22.41 11.12 -11.56
C ASN A 574 21.36 11.38 -10.50
N PRO A 575 20.29 10.57 -10.41
CA PRO A 575 19.31 10.70 -9.35
C PRO A 575 19.94 10.42 -7.97
N ILE A 576 19.14 10.66 -6.91
CA ILE A 576 19.48 10.25 -5.55
C ILE A 576 19.71 8.73 -5.54
N ALA A 577 20.73 8.27 -4.81
CA ALA A 577 20.99 6.85 -4.66
C ALA A 577 19.80 6.16 -3.95
N SER A 578 19.42 4.97 -4.42
CA SER A 578 18.22 4.27 -3.92
C SER A 578 18.22 4.01 -2.43
N GLU A 579 19.40 3.74 -1.88
CA GLU A 579 19.66 3.49 -0.47
C GLU A 579 19.32 4.71 0.39
N PHE A 580 19.34 5.92 -0.20
CA PHE A 580 19.03 7.17 0.48
C PHE A 580 17.66 7.75 0.06
N LEU A 581 16.94 7.15 -0.88
CA LEU A 581 15.72 7.75 -1.44
C LEU A 581 14.64 7.97 -0.38
N PHE A 582 14.51 7.04 0.57
CA PHE A 582 13.57 7.15 1.70
C PHE A 582 13.80 8.42 2.55
N ILE A 583 15.04 8.92 2.65
CA ILE A 583 15.33 10.17 3.37
C ILE A 583 14.63 11.36 2.72
N SER A 584 14.56 11.37 1.39
CA SER A 584 13.93 12.42 0.60
C SER A 584 12.41 12.28 0.51
N GLN A 585 11.84 11.13 0.87
CA GLN A 585 10.40 10.90 0.83
C GLN A 585 9.66 11.83 1.82
N LEU A 586 8.65 12.55 1.37
CA LEU A 586 7.86 13.46 2.19
C LEU A 586 6.76 12.71 2.96
N ARG A 587 6.42 13.21 4.15
CA ARG A 587 5.42 12.59 5.07
C ARG A 587 4.14 13.41 5.24
N SER A 588 3.93 14.43 4.40
CA SER A 588 2.76 15.30 4.55
C SER A 588 1.48 14.49 4.35
N SER A 589 0.50 14.67 5.22
CA SER A 589 -0.86 14.15 5.06
C SER A 589 -1.81 15.11 4.34
N LEU A 590 -1.41 16.38 4.18
CA LEU A 590 -2.20 17.39 3.48
C LEU A 590 -1.99 17.29 1.97
N TRP A 591 -3.06 16.98 1.23
CA TRP A 591 -3.03 16.80 -0.22
C TRP A 591 -2.42 17.99 -0.96
N ILE A 592 -2.70 19.24 -0.55
CA ILE A 592 -2.18 20.44 -1.23
C ILE A 592 -0.66 20.55 -1.12
N VAL A 593 -0.10 20.09 0.00
CA VAL A 593 1.35 20.03 0.19
C VAL A 593 1.93 18.90 -0.65
N ARG A 594 1.24 17.76 -0.77
CA ARG A 594 1.64 16.64 -1.64
C ARG A 594 1.65 17.06 -3.12
N ALA A 595 0.62 17.77 -3.57
CA ALA A 595 0.48 18.32 -4.91
C ALA A 595 1.67 19.19 -5.33
N ILE A 596 2.09 20.09 -4.42
CA ILE A 596 3.13 21.07 -4.70
C ILE A 596 4.52 20.44 -4.59
N ARG A 597 4.74 19.57 -3.60
CA ARG A 597 6.07 19.07 -3.25
C ARG A 597 6.39 17.68 -3.83
N GLY A 598 5.38 16.96 -4.33
CA GLY A 598 5.52 15.58 -4.80
C GLY A 598 5.87 14.59 -3.69
N LEU A 599 6.18 13.36 -4.07
CA LEU A 599 6.55 12.28 -3.13
C LEU A 599 7.95 12.46 -2.55
N TYR A 600 8.90 12.93 -3.36
CA TYR A 600 10.30 13.12 -2.98
C TYR A 600 10.66 14.60 -3.02
N GLY A 601 11.35 15.10 -2.00
CA GLY A 601 11.76 16.50 -1.93
C GLY A 601 12.76 16.80 -0.83
N ASN A 602 12.91 18.09 -0.50
CA ASN A 602 13.79 18.52 0.57
C ASN A 602 13.10 18.32 1.93
N SER A 603 13.39 17.20 2.59
CA SER A 603 12.85 16.86 3.91
C SER A 603 13.67 17.49 5.04
N SER A 604 13.08 17.65 6.23
CA SER A 604 13.83 18.10 7.42
C SER A 604 15.02 17.19 7.74
N THR A 605 14.85 15.88 7.58
CA THR A 605 15.92 14.89 7.72
C THR A 605 17.04 15.12 6.72
N LYS A 606 16.72 15.41 5.45
CA LYS A 606 17.72 15.71 4.43
C LYS A 606 18.50 16.99 4.76
N MET A 607 17.82 18.02 5.27
CA MET A 607 18.48 19.25 5.73
C MET A 607 19.41 18.98 6.92
N GLU A 608 18.96 18.19 7.90
CA GLU A 608 19.77 17.80 9.06
C GLU A 608 21.03 17.03 8.64
N LEU A 609 20.90 16.05 7.75
CA LEU A 609 22.05 15.31 7.21
C LEU A 609 23.00 16.20 6.42
N ASN A 610 22.47 17.12 5.59
CA ASN A 610 23.30 18.09 4.89
C ASN A 610 24.04 19.02 5.86
N SER A 611 23.45 19.38 7.00
CA SER A 611 24.15 20.12 8.06
C SER A 611 25.31 19.31 8.63
N LEU A 612 25.07 18.04 9.00
CA LEU A 612 26.12 17.15 9.52
C LEU A 612 27.28 16.97 8.52
N ILE A 613 26.95 16.84 7.23
CA ILE A 613 27.92 16.75 6.13
C ILE A 613 28.73 18.04 6.04
N ASN A 614 28.06 19.20 5.98
CA ASN A 614 28.74 20.49 5.86
C ASN A 614 29.65 20.78 7.07
N ASP A 615 29.21 20.44 8.28
CA ASP A 615 30.00 20.58 9.51
C ASP A 615 31.25 19.70 9.47
N SER A 616 31.11 18.48 8.96
CA SER A 616 32.24 17.54 8.83
C SER A 616 33.20 17.96 7.71
N GLU A 617 32.70 18.44 6.57
CA GLU A 617 33.51 19.03 5.50
C GLU A 617 34.30 20.25 6.00
N TYR A 618 33.68 21.10 6.83
CA TYR A 618 34.33 22.25 7.43
C TYR A 618 35.48 21.81 8.35
N ARG A 619 35.26 20.83 9.23
CA ARG A 619 36.30 20.29 10.12
C ARG A 619 37.51 19.74 9.36
N LEU A 620 37.29 19.02 8.26
CA LEU A 620 38.38 18.49 7.44
C LEU A 620 39.17 19.58 6.69
N LYS A 621 38.55 20.74 6.42
CA LYS A 621 39.21 21.90 5.80
C LYS A 621 40.02 22.73 6.80
N VAL A 622 39.65 22.71 8.09
CA VAL A 622 40.37 23.44 9.14
C VAL A 622 41.62 22.67 9.54
N ASN A 623 42.78 23.13 9.07
CA ASN A 623 44.07 22.59 9.50
C ASN A 623 44.37 23.09 10.94
N PRO A 624 44.64 22.20 11.93
CA PRO A 624 44.99 22.62 13.29
C PRO A 624 46.16 23.60 13.34
N HIS A 625 47.07 23.54 12.35
CA HIS A 625 48.19 24.47 12.23
C HIS A 625 47.77 25.92 11.88
N GLN A 626 46.63 26.14 11.20
CA GLN A 626 46.16 27.49 10.89
C GLN A 626 45.59 28.22 12.13
N LEU A 627 45.06 27.48 13.11
CA LEU A 627 44.58 28.04 14.38
C LEU A 627 45.73 28.49 15.30
N PHE A 628 46.92 27.89 15.18
CA PHE A 628 48.12 28.32 15.91
C PHE A 628 48.89 29.46 15.22
N VAL A 629 48.85 29.55 13.89
CA VAL A 629 49.53 30.64 13.16
C VAL A 629 48.84 32.00 13.38
N GLN A 630 47.52 32.04 13.59
CA GLN A 630 46.82 33.30 13.89
C GLN A 630 47.08 33.87 15.30
N ARG A 631 47.52 33.04 16.28
CA ARG A 631 47.91 33.53 17.61
C ARG A 631 49.35 34.04 17.70
N TYR A 632 50.21 33.75 16.73
CA TYR A 632 51.59 34.24 16.72
C TYR A 632 51.85 35.44 15.80
N SER A 633 50.91 35.79 14.91
CA SER A 633 51.03 36.98 14.05
C SER A 633 50.41 38.26 14.61
N SER A 634 49.94 38.27 15.86
CA SER A 634 49.40 39.47 16.54
C SER A 634 50.35 40.12 17.55
N THR A 635 51.61 39.66 17.61
CA THR A 635 52.71 40.40 18.26
C THR A 635 53.71 40.81 17.19
N ILE A 636 54.00 42.10 17.14
CA ILE A 636 54.92 42.81 16.23
C ILE A 636 54.23 43.37 14.96
N THR A 637 53.54 44.49 15.14
CA THR A 637 53.95 45.76 14.54
C THR A 637 53.15 46.89 15.16
N GLU A 638 53.74 47.54 16.17
CA GLU A 638 53.45 48.94 16.46
C GLU A 638 53.79 49.76 15.20
N ASN A 639 52.80 50.46 14.67
CA ASN A 639 52.96 51.83 14.21
C ASN A 639 51.56 52.45 13.99
N ARG A 640 51.22 53.35 14.92
CA ARG A 640 50.28 54.46 14.71
C ARG A 640 50.90 55.39 13.65
N PRO A 641 50.15 55.93 12.70
CA PRO A 641 49.30 57.11 12.93
C PRO A 641 47.99 56.99 12.10
N GLU A 642 46.99 57.88 12.04
CA GLU A 642 46.53 59.05 12.76
C GLU A 642 45.03 59.18 12.42
N VAL A 643 44.33 60.02 13.17
CA VAL A 643 42.90 60.31 13.04
C VAL A 643 42.65 61.24 11.85
N VAL A 644 41.69 60.90 10.99
CA VAL A 644 40.90 61.90 10.25
C VAL A 644 39.44 61.47 10.31
N ASP A 645 38.68 62.24 11.09
CA ASP A 645 37.23 62.34 11.02
C ASP A 645 36.80 62.68 9.59
N ASP A 646 35.76 62.00 9.09
CA ASP A 646 34.67 62.78 8.51
C ASP A 646 33.34 62.02 8.59
N ASN A 647 32.38 62.71 9.19
CA ASN A 647 30.97 62.41 9.14
C ASN A 647 30.50 62.49 7.69
N ASP A 648 29.70 61.52 7.20
CA ASP A 648 28.39 61.95 6.74
C ASP A 648 27.31 60.86 6.72
N SER A 649 26.16 61.34 7.13
CA SER A 649 24.85 60.75 7.13
C SER A 649 24.35 60.36 5.74
N LYS A 650 23.58 59.25 5.64
CA LYS A 650 22.24 59.27 5.02
C LYS A 650 21.44 57.99 5.21
N LYS A 651 20.26 58.23 5.80
CA LYS A 651 19.05 57.41 5.84
C LYS A 651 18.50 57.08 4.45
N ASN A 652 17.70 55.99 4.41
CA ASN A 652 16.45 55.74 3.66
C ASN A 652 16.54 54.39 2.92
N ASN A 653 15.81 53.34 3.26
CA ASN A 653 14.34 53.09 3.32
C ASN A 653 13.98 52.08 2.20
N ARG A 654 13.30 50.98 2.61
CA ARG A 654 12.14 50.29 1.99
C ARG A 654 12.20 49.99 0.48
N ILE A 655 11.84 48.80 0.00
CA ILE A 655 10.70 47.92 0.35
C ILE A 655 11.16 46.47 0.40
#